data_AF-A0AAD2FZV8-F1
#
_entry.id   AF-A0AAD2FZV8-F1
#
_cell.length_a   1.000
_cell.length_b   1.000
_cell.length_c   1.000
_cell.angle_alpha   90.00
_cell.angle_beta   90.00
_cell.angle_gamma   90.00
#
_symmetry.space_group_name_H-M   'P 1'
#
loop_
_entity.id
_entity.type
_entity.pdbx_description
1 polymer ?
#
loop_
_entity_poly.entity_id
_entity_poly.type
_entity_poly.pdbx_seq_one_letter_code
_entity_poly.pdbx_strand_id
1 'polypeptide(L)'
;MVQWFRIEWKRIEPRLVDSPLRVLKHSMENMLRMSDGLIFLTSGECRHPYDVEEARKTKYRSKLSTLKERGDGYTCLYKSDAIYSGFGWDEFANETVGIQARLISILKQYMKSPWDYLERKGATELLESLLGQHELAVKELQQEVQNLKNIILQDIKLRLKPKKLCFATQDKMERLFVAYGKQTISLERRADNFQLEKDSVLPASYDTIGDWKRYELSLSANESCKQIKKRRMVIQDTDSDSDSVAAPQRRKKRLETQTSNQNATGLKVKVKTTTAQAEKEDSVHAIKAQMGVDAAGLETSREELEHEIVGERDSSNELEEKNESLGKVLQRVLARQDRDDDEVWDARECLRQSHMELGNEYLWSKRDFPKAQESFQQAQRLVKDQQDSHNRVVLTSNDDTPESHVIGRNLLFLLAQASLNGGICHVERGLVNNNKIPKGIVNSALKEFYVVQSITADLRQQALEDEQASRIHSSHWNECHEDSLRATQLESLSHRWIGVCLWNASRETDAIESLQKASSFFKINGEPRSELIPSILEVAAECIFACCALSDLVCSAMEKLPRNSLIKGDHYIVIVERALRRYAEIVGKFERYPRGDAISESFQAFRESNNIKTSEAVLNHIAQVRGWWKKKKSQPTSLMAKDSASKVKSTLPRFDVFSSGLTSSNNHHSTAHITLSSGRRLQQRRGVSKPDSNPATAFSALPGETETAQQMQFRKWGDQLLSSHSDPTAGDSIPQLVYPSIAPPIPEDLRALIQG
;
A
#
# COMPACT_ATOMS: atom_id res chain seq x y z
N MET A 1 -14.61 -25.92 12.98
CA MET A 1 -13.89 -25.66 14.25
C MET A 1 -14.22 -24.29 14.86
N VAL A 2 -14.00 -23.18 14.16
CA VAL A 2 -14.23 -21.81 14.69
C VAL A 2 -15.64 -21.61 15.25
N GLN A 3 -16.67 -22.02 14.49
CA GLN A 3 -18.06 -21.96 14.95
C GLN A 3 -18.32 -22.78 16.21
N TRP A 4 -17.79 -24.01 16.28
CA TRP A 4 -17.90 -24.84 17.49
C TRP A 4 -17.23 -24.18 18.69
N PHE A 5 -16.00 -23.67 18.54
CA PHE A 5 -15.30 -23.06 19.66
C PHE A 5 -15.94 -21.74 20.10
N ARG A 6 -16.60 -21.02 19.19
CA ARG A 6 -17.44 -19.87 19.53
C ARG A 6 -18.62 -20.27 20.41
N ILE A 7 -19.27 -21.41 20.12
CA ILE A 7 -20.36 -21.96 20.95
C ILE A 7 -19.83 -22.43 22.30
N GLU A 8 -18.71 -23.18 22.30
CA GLU A 8 -18.07 -23.70 23.51
C GLU A 8 -17.58 -22.56 24.41
N TRP A 9 -16.98 -21.52 23.84
CA TRP A 9 -16.55 -20.34 24.60
C TRP A 9 -17.71 -19.70 25.34
N LYS A 10 -18.84 -19.45 24.67
CA LYS A 10 -20.06 -18.92 25.32
C LYS A 10 -20.57 -19.82 26.46
N ARG A 11 -20.37 -21.13 26.37
CA ARG A 11 -20.74 -22.09 27.42
C ARG A 11 -19.81 -22.02 28.64
N ILE A 12 -18.50 -21.88 28.43
CA ILE A 12 -17.49 -21.94 29.50
C ILE A 12 -17.09 -20.58 30.07
N GLU A 13 -17.28 -19.49 29.32
CA GLU A 13 -16.93 -18.11 29.70
C GLU A 13 -17.54 -17.66 31.04
N PRO A 14 -18.80 -17.99 31.39
CA PRO A 14 -19.35 -17.69 32.71
C PRO A 14 -18.56 -18.33 33.88
N ARG A 15 -17.89 -19.47 33.64
CA ARG A 15 -17.10 -20.21 34.63
C ARG A 15 -15.69 -19.68 34.80
N LEU A 16 -15.31 -18.66 34.04
CA LEU A 16 -13.98 -18.05 34.13
C LEU A 16 -13.70 -17.49 35.53
N VAL A 17 -14.72 -17.03 36.25
CA VAL A 17 -14.60 -16.56 37.64
C VAL A 17 -14.39 -17.73 38.63
N ASP A 18 -15.10 -18.84 38.42
CA ASP A 18 -15.08 -20.01 39.30
C ASP A 18 -13.81 -20.85 39.13
N SER A 19 -13.29 -20.95 37.91
CA SER A 19 -12.17 -21.83 37.56
C SER A 19 -11.26 -21.24 36.48
N PRO A 20 -10.65 -20.07 36.75
CA PRO A 20 -9.91 -19.29 35.75
C PRO A 20 -8.78 -20.08 35.10
N LEU A 21 -8.02 -20.86 35.88
CA LEU A 21 -6.93 -21.66 35.32
C LEU A 21 -7.40 -22.72 34.33
N ARG A 22 -8.49 -23.43 34.65
CA ARG A 22 -9.02 -24.52 33.79
C ARG A 22 -9.59 -23.94 32.49
N VAL A 23 -10.39 -22.88 32.59
CA VAL A 23 -10.99 -22.22 31.42
C VAL A 23 -9.90 -21.58 30.54
N LEU A 24 -8.93 -20.86 31.12
CA LEU A 24 -7.83 -20.25 30.35
C LEU A 24 -6.92 -21.30 29.69
N LYS A 25 -6.60 -22.41 30.38
CA LYS A 25 -5.83 -23.51 29.79
C LYS A 25 -6.56 -24.10 28.59
N HIS A 26 -7.83 -24.43 28.75
CA HIS A 26 -8.67 -24.98 27.69
C HIS A 26 -8.80 -24.05 26.48
N SER A 27 -9.03 -22.76 26.73
CA SER A 27 -9.14 -21.78 25.65
C SER A 27 -7.81 -21.60 24.92
N MET A 28 -6.68 -21.60 25.63
CA MET A 28 -5.36 -21.57 25.02
C MET A 28 -5.14 -22.80 24.12
N GLU A 29 -5.47 -24.00 24.59
CA GLU A 29 -5.31 -25.24 23.82
C GLU A 29 -6.14 -25.24 22.53
N ASN A 30 -7.40 -24.79 22.58
CA ASN A 30 -8.24 -24.72 21.38
C ASN A 30 -7.83 -23.58 20.44
N MET A 31 -7.34 -22.45 20.95
CA MET A 31 -6.73 -21.40 20.13
C MET A 31 -5.47 -21.90 19.41
N LEU A 32 -4.63 -22.67 20.09
CA LEU A 32 -3.44 -23.29 19.51
C LEU A 32 -3.82 -24.29 18.42
N ARG A 33 -4.83 -25.14 18.65
CA ARG A 33 -5.36 -26.06 17.63
C ARG A 33 -5.86 -25.30 16.39
N MET A 34 -6.59 -24.19 16.55
CA MET A 34 -7.04 -23.40 15.38
C MET A 34 -5.86 -22.78 14.63
N SER A 35 -4.85 -22.27 15.36
CA SER A 35 -3.65 -21.69 14.76
C SER A 35 -2.86 -22.74 13.97
N ASP A 36 -2.61 -23.90 14.56
CA ASP A 36 -1.89 -24.99 13.90
C ASP A 36 -2.71 -25.56 12.73
N GLY A 37 -4.04 -25.62 12.86
CA GLY A 37 -4.94 -26.04 11.79
C GLY A 37 -4.91 -25.08 10.62
N LEU A 38 -4.85 -23.77 10.87
CA LEU A 38 -4.67 -22.75 9.83
C LEU A 38 -3.34 -22.90 9.12
N ILE A 39 -2.25 -23.12 9.87
CA ILE A 39 -0.92 -23.35 9.32
C ILE A 39 -0.87 -24.62 8.49
N PHE A 40 -1.50 -25.68 8.98
CA PHE A 40 -1.64 -26.92 8.22
C PHE A 40 -2.45 -26.67 6.93
N LEU A 41 -3.54 -25.91 6.96
CA LEU A 41 -4.32 -25.59 5.76
C LEU A 41 -3.59 -24.66 4.79
N THR A 42 -2.76 -23.74 5.24
CA THR A 42 -2.08 -22.77 4.37
C THR A 42 -0.80 -23.33 3.76
N SER A 43 0.01 -24.00 4.58
CA SER A 43 1.41 -24.36 4.27
C SER A 43 1.69 -25.85 4.37
N GLY A 44 0.74 -26.62 4.91
CA GLY A 44 0.96 -28.04 5.14
C GLY A 44 1.96 -28.41 6.21
N GLU A 45 2.41 -27.44 6.98
CA GLU A 45 3.30 -27.67 8.09
C GLU A 45 2.52 -28.41 9.21
N CYS A 46 2.81 -29.69 9.42
CA CYS A 46 2.34 -30.42 10.59
C CYS A 46 3.23 -30.07 11.79
N ARG A 47 2.71 -29.27 12.71
CA ARG A 47 3.44 -28.90 13.93
C ARG A 47 3.29 -29.93 15.05
N HIS A 48 2.39 -30.91 14.92
CA HIS A 48 2.11 -31.91 15.95
C HIS A 48 2.42 -33.36 15.51
N PRO A 49 3.08 -34.19 16.36
CA PRO A 49 3.39 -35.58 16.04
C PRO A 49 2.17 -36.47 15.74
N TYR A 50 1.00 -36.17 16.30
CA TYR A 50 -0.22 -36.94 16.03
C TYR A 50 -0.85 -36.55 14.68
N ASP A 51 -0.68 -35.31 14.23
CA ASP A 51 -1.09 -34.89 12.87
C ASP A 51 -0.27 -35.66 11.83
N VAL A 52 1.02 -35.86 12.13
CA VAL A 52 1.95 -36.69 11.37
C VAL A 52 1.49 -38.17 11.37
N GLU A 53 0.97 -38.70 12.48
CA GLU A 53 0.45 -40.08 12.51
C GLU A 53 -0.89 -40.25 11.78
N GLU A 54 -1.78 -39.27 11.88
CA GLU A 54 -3.10 -39.28 11.25
C GLU A 54 -3.00 -39.10 9.74
N ALA A 55 -2.16 -38.17 9.29
CA ALA A 55 -1.89 -37.93 7.89
C ALA A 55 -1.11 -39.07 7.20
N ARG A 56 -0.64 -40.10 7.92
CA ARG A 56 -0.11 -41.35 7.35
C ARG A 56 -1.20 -42.35 6.96
N LYS A 57 -2.42 -42.22 7.49
CA LYS A 57 -3.51 -43.21 7.35
C LYS A 57 -4.42 -43.00 6.13
N THR A 58 -4.22 -41.92 5.38
CA THR A 58 -5.08 -41.49 4.25
C THR A 58 -4.58 -41.99 2.88
N LYS A 59 -5.42 -41.96 1.83
CA LYS A 59 -5.17 -42.62 0.53
C LYS A 59 -4.48 -41.76 -0.55
N TYR A 60 -4.14 -40.49 -0.31
CA TYR A 60 -3.74 -39.53 -1.36
C TYR A 60 -2.27 -39.06 -1.28
N ARG A 61 -1.38 -39.56 -2.15
CA ARG A 61 0.09 -39.39 -2.04
C ARG A 61 0.63 -37.98 -2.34
N SER A 62 1.45 -37.40 -1.44
CA SER A 62 2.33 -36.24 -1.72
C SER A 62 3.79 -36.70 -1.98
N LYS A 63 4.53 -35.99 -2.84
CA LYS A 63 5.94 -36.30 -3.22
C LYS A 63 6.92 -35.14 -2.96
N LEU A 64 6.60 -34.22 -2.05
CA LEU A 64 7.55 -33.21 -1.54
C LEU A 64 8.66 -33.92 -0.73
N SER A 65 9.73 -34.39 -1.38
CA SER A 65 10.73 -35.29 -0.78
C SER A 65 12.19 -34.82 -0.85
N THR A 66 12.50 -33.54 -0.66
CA THR A 66 13.92 -33.08 -0.70
C THR A 66 14.40 -32.13 0.39
N LEU A 67 13.56 -31.63 1.30
CA LEU A 67 14.02 -30.81 2.44
C LEU A 67 13.64 -31.49 3.76
N LYS A 68 14.64 -32.04 4.47
CA LYS A 68 14.45 -32.82 5.70
C LYS A 68 14.03 -31.98 6.90
N GLU A 69 14.38 -30.70 6.94
CA GLU A 69 14.13 -29.72 8.00
C GLU A 69 14.38 -28.33 7.40
N ARG A 70 13.65 -27.28 7.83
CA ARG A 70 14.09 -25.90 7.56
C ARG A 70 15.37 -25.62 8.36
N GLY A 71 16.13 -24.59 7.98
CA GLY A 71 17.36 -24.18 8.69
C GLY A 71 17.17 -23.75 10.14
N ASP A 72 15.94 -23.79 10.66
CA ASP A 72 15.58 -23.49 12.03
C ASP A 72 15.75 -24.68 13.01
N GLY A 73 15.93 -25.90 12.49
CA GLY A 73 16.26 -27.10 13.26
C GLY A 73 15.12 -27.71 14.09
N TYR A 74 13.87 -27.25 13.92
CA TYR A 74 12.70 -27.82 14.62
C TYR A 74 11.43 -27.86 13.76
N THR A 75 11.32 -27.07 12.68
CA THR A 75 10.18 -27.15 11.77
C THR A 75 10.43 -28.30 10.79
N CYS A 76 9.79 -29.44 11.07
CA CYS A 76 9.75 -30.56 10.14
C CYS A 76 8.71 -30.26 9.05
N LEU A 77 9.16 -30.03 7.82
CA LEU A 77 8.26 -30.13 6.67
C LEU A 77 7.78 -31.58 6.62
N TYR A 78 6.47 -31.78 6.76
CA TYR A 78 5.96 -33.12 6.89
C TYR A 78 6.12 -33.91 5.59
N LYS A 79 6.86 -35.01 5.69
CA LYS A 79 6.96 -36.06 4.69
C LYS A 79 5.78 -37.03 4.89
N SER A 80 4.77 -36.95 4.03
CA SER A 80 3.75 -38.00 3.92
C SER A 80 3.44 -38.41 2.51
N ASP A 81 3.43 -39.72 2.32
CA ASP A 81 2.90 -40.39 1.15
C ASP A 81 1.36 -40.40 1.14
N ALA A 82 0.66 -39.49 1.83
CA ALA A 82 -0.78 -39.66 2.07
C ALA A 82 -1.64 -38.40 2.26
N ILE A 83 -1.09 -37.18 2.40
CA ILE A 83 -1.87 -35.93 2.31
C ILE A 83 -1.06 -34.81 1.62
N TYR A 84 -1.67 -34.15 0.64
CA TYR A 84 -1.23 -32.86 0.09
C TYR A 84 -1.43 -31.78 1.15
N SER A 85 -0.35 -31.15 1.62
CA SER A 85 -0.40 -30.43 2.87
C SER A 85 -0.61 -28.92 2.72
N GLY A 86 -0.14 -28.19 1.70
CA GLY A 86 -0.31 -26.72 1.63
C GLY A 86 -0.82 -26.22 0.29
N PHE A 87 -1.48 -25.05 0.26
CA PHE A 87 -2.17 -24.49 -0.91
C PHE A 87 -1.64 -23.12 -1.36
N GLY A 88 -0.41 -22.74 -0.98
CA GLY A 88 0.17 -21.46 -1.41
C GLY A 88 0.55 -21.46 -2.89
N TRP A 89 0.63 -20.26 -3.50
CA TRP A 89 1.17 -20.08 -4.87
C TRP A 89 2.55 -20.74 -5.06
N ASP A 90 3.40 -20.68 -4.04
CA ASP A 90 4.71 -21.34 -4.02
C ASP A 90 4.62 -22.87 -4.14
N GLU A 91 3.51 -23.47 -3.69
CA GLU A 91 3.24 -24.90 -3.76
C GLU A 91 2.45 -25.28 -5.01
N PHE A 92 1.64 -24.37 -5.56
CA PHE A 92 0.99 -24.54 -6.85
C PHE A 92 2.01 -24.56 -8.00
N ALA A 93 2.87 -23.53 -8.03
CA ALA A 93 3.83 -23.26 -9.11
C ALA A 93 5.18 -23.97 -8.92
N ASN A 94 5.36 -24.76 -7.86
CA ASN A 94 6.61 -25.49 -7.67
C ASN A 94 6.89 -26.43 -8.85
N GLU A 95 7.97 -26.14 -9.59
CA GLU A 95 8.33 -26.82 -10.83
C GLU A 95 8.58 -28.33 -10.67
N THR A 96 8.94 -28.77 -9.47
CA THR A 96 9.33 -30.16 -9.20
C THR A 96 8.20 -30.99 -8.61
N VAL A 97 7.43 -30.40 -7.69
CA VAL A 97 6.46 -31.13 -6.84
C VAL A 97 5.12 -30.41 -6.67
N GLY A 98 4.93 -29.28 -7.35
CA GLY A 98 3.70 -28.50 -7.24
C GLY A 98 2.49 -29.18 -7.90
N ILE A 99 1.30 -28.61 -7.69
CA ILE A 99 0.07 -29.11 -8.32
C ILE A 99 0.23 -29.12 -9.84
N GLN A 100 0.79 -28.05 -10.41
CA GLN A 100 1.07 -27.92 -11.84
C GLN A 100 1.97 -29.06 -12.34
N ALA A 101 3.13 -29.27 -11.68
CA ALA A 101 4.08 -30.32 -12.05
C ALA A 101 3.46 -31.73 -11.98
N ARG A 102 2.61 -32.00 -10.98
CA ARG A 102 1.91 -33.28 -10.81
C ARG A 102 0.85 -33.51 -11.88
N LEU A 103 0.02 -32.50 -12.16
CA LEU A 103 -1.00 -32.56 -13.19
C LEU A 103 -0.35 -32.80 -14.56
N ILE A 104 0.72 -32.07 -14.86
CA ILE A 104 1.53 -32.28 -16.06
C ILE A 104 2.10 -33.70 -16.10
N SER A 105 2.65 -34.22 -14.99
CA SER A 105 3.21 -35.57 -14.95
C SER A 105 2.19 -36.68 -15.22
N ILE A 106 0.95 -36.53 -14.77
CA ILE A 106 -0.13 -37.50 -15.02
C ILE A 106 -0.60 -37.39 -16.46
N LEU A 107 -0.86 -36.16 -16.92
CA LEU A 107 -1.37 -35.93 -18.26
C LEU A 107 -0.34 -36.18 -19.35
N LYS A 108 0.97 -36.10 -19.05
CA LYS A 108 2.06 -36.49 -19.97
C LYS A 108 1.94 -37.92 -20.48
N GLN A 109 1.23 -38.80 -19.76
CA GLN A 109 0.95 -40.17 -20.20
C GLN A 109 -0.05 -40.22 -21.38
N TYR A 110 -0.84 -39.16 -21.56
CA TYR A 110 -1.91 -39.08 -22.55
C TYR A 110 -1.65 -38.02 -23.63
N MET A 111 -0.79 -37.02 -23.37
CA MET A 111 -0.51 -35.92 -24.30
C MET A 111 0.91 -35.37 -24.16
N LYS A 112 1.51 -34.90 -25.28
CA LYS A 112 2.92 -34.44 -25.33
C LYS A 112 3.16 -33.13 -24.59
N SER A 113 2.24 -32.18 -24.67
CA SER A 113 2.32 -30.90 -23.95
C SER A 113 1.02 -30.65 -23.18
N PRO A 114 0.89 -31.19 -21.95
CA PRO A 114 -0.35 -31.09 -21.22
C PRO A 114 -0.71 -29.69 -20.73
N TRP A 115 0.29 -28.88 -20.41
CA TRP A 115 0.05 -27.55 -19.88
C TRP A 115 -0.47 -26.63 -20.98
N ASP A 116 0.20 -26.57 -22.14
CA ASP A 116 -0.27 -25.81 -23.30
C ASP A 116 -1.66 -26.27 -23.78
N TYR A 117 -2.01 -27.53 -23.55
CA TYR A 117 -3.35 -28.06 -23.84
C TYR A 117 -4.38 -27.56 -22.82
N LEU A 118 -4.07 -27.60 -21.53
CA LEU A 118 -4.94 -27.07 -20.47
C LEU A 118 -5.14 -25.55 -20.62
N GLU A 119 -4.08 -24.82 -20.96
CA GLU A 119 -4.10 -23.38 -21.20
C GLU A 119 -5.01 -23.03 -22.39
N ARG A 120 -4.84 -23.72 -23.53
CA ARG A 120 -5.73 -23.57 -24.68
C ARG A 120 -7.18 -23.96 -24.42
N LYS A 121 -7.47 -24.69 -23.35
CA LYS A 121 -8.82 -25.08 -22.95
C LYS A 121 -9.38 -24.21 -21.83
N GLY A 122 -8.65 -23.18 -21.38
CA GLY A 122 -9.05 -22.32 -20.26
C GLY A 122 -9.04 -23.03 -18.90
N ALA A 123 -8.46 -24.23 -18.82
CA ALA A 123 -8.44 -25.01 -17.58
C ALA A 123 -7.41 -24.45 -16.58
N THR A 124 -6.37 -23.75 -17.06
CA THR A 124 -5.40 -23.04 -16.20
C THR A 124 -6.05 -21.88 -15.48
N GLU A 125 -6.82 -21.04 -16.19
CA GLU A 125 -7.60 -19.94 -15.60
C GLU A 125 -8.59 -20.43 -14.55
N LEU A 126 -9.26 -21.56 -14.80
CA LEU A 126 -10.15 -22.19 -13.82
C LEU A 126 -9.40 -22.63 -12.56
N LEU A 127 -8.22 -23.24 -12.71
CA LEU A 127 -7.40 -23.68 -11.58
C LEU A 127 -6.87 -22.50 -10.75
N GLU A 128 -6.43 -21.44 -11.42
CA GLU A 128 -5.98 -20.20 -10.79
C GLU A 128 -7.14 -19.47 -10.09
N SER A 129 -8.33 -19.44 -10.71
CA SER A 129 -9.55 -18.90 -10.10
C SER A 129 -9.96 -19.68 -8.85
N LEU A 130 -9.92 -21.01 -8.90
CA LEU A 130 -10.20 -21.86 -7.73
C LEU A 130 -9.15 -21.65 -6.62
N LEU A 131 -7.88 -21.48 -6.99
CA LEU A 131 -6.81 -21.15 -6.04
C LEU A 131 -7.09 -19.81 -5.36
N GLY A 132 -7.43 -18.78 -6.13
CA GLY A 132 -7.79 -17.46 -5.61
C GLY A 132 -9.01 -17.49 -4.69
N GLN A 133 -10.05 -18.26 -5.03
CA GLN A 133 -11.21 -18.47 -4.17
C GLN A 133 -10.83 -19.16 -2.84
N HIS A 134 -9.93 -20.14 -2.88
CA HIS A 134 -9.43 -20.79 -1.68
C HIS A 134 -8.58 -19.86 -0.82
N GLU A 135 -7.71 -19.05 -1.40
CA GLU A 135 -6.92 -18.05 -0.67
C GLU A 135 -7.82 -17.04 0.04
N LEU A 136 -8.87 -16.58 -0.62
CA LEU A 136 -9.88 -15.71 -0.01
C LEU A 136 -10.57 -16.41 1.17
N ALA A 137 -11.03 -17.65 1.00
CA ALA A 137 -11.66 -18.42 2.08
C ALA A 137 -10.73 -18.64 3.29
N VAL A 138 -9.43 -18.86 3.03
CA VAL A 138 -8.42 -18.99 4.10
C VAL A 138 -8.17 -17.65 4.80
N LYS A 139 -8.10 -16.53 4.06
CA LYS A 139 -8.00 -15.18 4.65
C LYS A 139 -9.22 -14.86 5.52
N GLU A 140 -10.42 -15.19 5.06
CA GLU A 140 -11.66 -15.07 5.84
C GLU A 140 -11.57 -15.91 7.12
N LEU A 141 -11.13 -17.16 7.03
CA LEU A 141 -10.97 -18.03 8.20
C LEU A 141 -9.93 -17.49 9.20
N GLN A 142 -8.81 -16.95 8.71
CA GLN A 142 -7.80 -16.28 9.55
C GLN A 142 -8.41 -15.08 10.29
N GLN A 143 -9.18 -14.26 9.58
CA GLN A 143 -9.88 -13.13 10.17
C GLN A 143 -10.91 -13.60 11.22
N GLU A 144 -11.64 -14.68 10.97
CA GLU A 144 -12.59 -15.22 11.94
C GLU A 144 -11.91 -15.74 13.21
N VAL A 145 -10.76 -16.39 13.09
CA VAL A 145 -9.97 -16.86 14.24
C VAL A 145 -9.45 -15.67 15.05
N GLN A 146 -8.97 -14.62 14.38
CA GLN A 146 -8.52 -13.40 15.05
C GLN A 146 -9.69 -12.66 15.74
N ASN A 147 -10.85 -12.60 15.11
CA ASN A 147 -12.07 -12.06 15.71
C ASN A 147 -12.48 -12.86 16.96
N LEU A 148 -12.43 -14.19 16.90
CA LEU A 148 -12.73 -15.05 18.04
C LEU A 148 -11.72 -14.85 19.19
N LYS A 149 -10.43 -14.72 18.88
CA LYS A 149 -9.39 -14.36 19.85
C LYS A 149 -9.71 -13.04 20.55
N ASN A 150 -10.10 -12.02 19.79
CA ASN A 150 -10.45 -10.70 20.34
C ASN A 150 -11.66 -10.78 21.28
N ILE A 151 -12.70 -11.53 20.91
CA ILE A 151 -13.86 -11.80 21.77
C ILE A 151 -13.42 -12.45 23.08
N ILE A 152 -12.62 -13.52 23.01
CA ILE A 152 -12.11 -14.21 24.20
C ILE A 152 -11.32 -13.26 25.11
N LEU A 153 -10.46 -12.41 24.55
CA LEU A 153 -9.68 -11.44 25.32
C LEU A 153 -10.55 -10.36 25.95
N GLN A 154 -11.57 -9.88 25.25
CA GLN A 154 -12.54 -8.92 25.79
C GLN A 154 -13.33 -9.53 26.96
N ASP A 155 -13.82 -10.75 26.80
CA ASP A 155 -14.56 -11.46 27.86
C ASP A 155 -13.66 -11.73 29.09
N ILE A 156 -12.39 -12.09 28.89
CA ILE A 156 -11.40 -12.20 29.98
C ILE A 156 -11.23 -10.86 30.70
N LYS A 157 -11.11 -9.74 29.95
CA LYS A 157 -11.01 -8.40 30.55
C LYS A 157 -12.25 -8.06 31.38
N LEU A 158 -13.43 -8.33 30.86
CA LEU A 158 -14.71 -8.03 31.50
C LEU A 158 -14.92 -8.84 32.79
N ARG A 159 -14.67 -10.15 32.74
CA ARG A 159 -14.96 -11.07 33.85
C ARG A 159 -13.90 -11.08 34.94
N LEU A 160 -12.61 -11.14 34.58
CA LEU A 160 -11.51 -11.26 35.55
C LEU A 160 -10.94 -9.91 35.99
N LYS A 161 -11.21 -8.82 35.23
CA LYS A 161 -10.64 -7.48 35.45
C LYS A 161 -9.13 -7.54 35.75
N PRO A 162 -8.33 -8.19 34.88
CA PRO A 162 -6.92 -8.41 35.13
C PRO A 162 -6.15 -7.08 35.13
N LYS A 163 -5.17 -6.94 36.03
CA LYS A 163 -4.20 -5.83 36.03
C LYS A 163 -3.33 -5.83 34.78
N LYS A 164 -3.05 -7.02 34.24
CA LYS A 164 -2.29 -7.20 32.99
C LYS A 164 -2.81 -8.44 32.27
N LEU A 165 -3.16 -8.26 31.01
CA LEU A 165 -3.56 -9.32 30.08
C LEU A 165 -2.72 -9.16 28.81
N CYS A 166 -2.01 -10.21 28.40
CA CYS A 166 -1.23 -10.21 27.18
C CYS A 166 -1.34 -11.58 26.52
N PHE A 167 -1.67 -11.59 25.22
CA PHE A 167 -1.61 -12.78 24.38
C PHE A 167 -0.61 -12.50 23.26
N ALA A 168 0.60 -13.02 23.41
CA ALA A 168 1.67 -12.84 22.45
C ALA A 168 1.80 -14.08 21.56
N THR A 169 1.86 -13.86 20.26
CA THR A 169 2.20 -14.86 19.23
C THR A 169 3.48 -14.38 18.57
N GLN A 170 4.62 -14.74 19.16
CA GLN A 170 5.93 -14.43 18.61
C GLN A 170 6.44 -15.65 17.85
N ASP A 171 7.36 -15.43 16.91
CA ASP A 171 8.05 -16.53 16.24
C ASP A 171 8.63 -17.47 17.32
N LYS A 172 8.19 -18.74 17.30
CA LYS A 172 8.57 -19.82 18.25
C LYS A 172 7.95 -19.81 19.65
N MET A 173 7.05 -18.88 19.97
CA MET A 173 6.39 -18.81 21.28
C MET A 173 4.98 -18.21 21.27
N GLU A 174 4.01 -19.01 21.71
CA GLU A 174 2.66 -18.54 22.01
C GLU A 174 2.44 -18.47 23.53
N ARG A 175 2.09 -17.27 24.02
CA ARG A 175 1.98 -17.01 25.46
C ARG A 175 0.73 -16.22 25.82
N LEU A 176 -0.08 -16.78 26.71
CA LEU A 176 -1.17 -16.09 27.39
C LEU A 176 -0.77 -15.79 28.84
N PHE A 177 -0.69 -14.51 29.17
CA PHE A 177 -0.39 -14.01 30.50
C PHE A 177 -1.59 -13.25 31.07
N VAL A 178 -2.05 -13.67 32.25
CA VAL A 178 -3.16 -13.04 32.98
C VAL A 178 -2.75 -12.79 34.44
N ALA A 179 -2.75 -11.53 34.86
CA ALA A 179 -2.54 -11.13 36.24
C ALA A 179 -3.84 -10.59 36.84
N TYR A 180 -4.46 -11.31 37.77
CA TYR A 180 -5.72 -10.91 38.40
C TYR A 180 -5.67 -11.17 39.92
N GLY A 181 -6.14 -10.19 40.72
CA GLY A 181 -6.00 -10.25 42.17
C GLY A 181 -4.54 -10.43 42.63
N LYS A 182 -4.28 -11.51 43.39
CA LYS A 182 -2.94 -11.94 43.86
C LYS A 182 -2.37 -13.13 43.06
N GLN A 183 -3.02 -13.50 41.96
CA GLN A 183 -2.61 -14.63 41.13
C GLN A 183 -2.06 -14.12 39.79
N THR A 184 -0.97 -14.73 39.34
CA THR A 184 -0.53 -14.61 37.96
C THR A 184 -0.54 -15.99 37.31
N ILE A 185 -1.24 -16.09 36.18
CA ILE A 185 -1.32 -17.28 35.34
C ILE A 185 -0.55 -16.97 34.06
N SER A 186 0.52 -17.73 33.81
CA SER A 186 1.25 -17.68 32.55
C SER A 186 1.16 -19.05 31.90
N LEU A 187 0.49 -19.08 30.75
CA LEU A 187 0.37 -20.22 29.86
C LEU A 187 1.32 -19.98 28.69
N GLU A 188 2.25 -20.91 28.46
CA GLU A 188 3.30 -20.76 27.46
C GLU A 188 3.44 -22.08 26.69
N ARG A 189 3.35 -21.98 25.36
CA ARG A 189 3.82 -22.99 24.42
C ARG A 189 5.17 -22.55 23.88
N ARG A 190 6.12 -23.48 23.85
CA ARG A 190 7.44 -23.29 23.23
C ARG A 190 7.60 -24.27 22.09
N ALA A 191 8.32 -23.86 21.05
CA ALA A 191 8.62 -24.70 19.89
C ALA A 191 9.36 -26.01 20.24
N ASP A 192 10.06 -26.10 21.39
CA ASP A 192 10.80 -27.29 21.82
C ASP A 192 9.94 -28.34 22.56
N ASN A 193 8.65 -28.06 22.83
CA ASN A 193 7.83 -28.89 23.72
C ASN A 193 6.35 -28.94 23.28
N PHE A 194 6.10 -29.41 22.06
CA PHE A 194 4.77 -29.58 21.46
C PHE A 194 4.01 -30.75 22.07
N GLN A 195 3.08 -30.51 23.00
CA GLN A 195 2.11 -31.56 23.38
C GLN A 195 0.75 -30.94 23.73
N LEU A 196 -0.10 -30.74 22.72
CA LEU A 196 -1.54 -30.81 22.92
C LEU A 196 -1.85 -32.27 23.26
N GLU A 197 -2.65 -32.54 24.30
CA GLU A 197 -2.83 -33.93 24.75
C GLU A 197 -3.45 -34.80 23.64
N LYS A 198 -2.72 -35.87 23.27
CA LYS A 198 -3.09 -37.15 22.63
C LYS A 198 -3.93 -37.16 21.34
N ASP A 199 -4.35 -36.02 20.81
CA ASP A 199 -5.18 -35.95 19.60
C ASP A 199 -4.55 -35.07 18.51
N SER A 200 -4.83 -35.40 17.25
CA SER A 200 -4.57 -34.53 16.10
C SER A 200 -5.29 -33.18 16.27
N VAL A 201 -4.70 -32.14 15.70
CA VAL A 201 -5.23 -30.78 15.63
C VAL A 201 -6.55 -30.74 14.86
N LEU A 202 -6.72 -31.62 13.87
CA LEU A 202 -7.95 -31.79 13.09
C LEU A 202 -8.52 -33.21 13.30
N PRO A 203 -9.86 -33.39 13.40
CA PRO A 203 -10.47 -34.72 13.46
C PRO A 203 -10.42 -35.46 12.11
N ALA A 204 -10.37 -36.79 12.18
CA ALA A 204 -10.20 -37.68 11.03
C ALA A 204 -11.38 -37.72 10.05
N SER A 205 -12.58 -37.37 10.51
CA SER A 205 -13.82 -37.26 9.72
C SER A 205 -14.31 -35.82 9.73
N TYR A 206 -14.58 -35.26 8.55
CA TYR A 206 -14.92 -33.85 8.35
C TYR A 206 -16.44 -33.60 8.25
N ASP A 207 -17.27 -34.49 8.79
CA ASP A 207 -18.66 -34.57 8.36
C ASP A 207 -19.63 -33.78 9.28
N THR A 208 -19.31 -33.54 10.56
CA THR A 208 -20.24 -32.81 11.45
C THR A 208 -19.58 -31.95 12.55
N ILE A 209 -20.33 -30.94 13.04
CA ILE A 209 -19.98 -30.19 14.27
C ILE A 209 -19.80 -31.12 15.49
N GLY A 210 -20.46 -32.30 15.47
CA GLY A 210 -20.39 -33.32 16.53
C GLY A 210 -18.99 -33.89 16.76
N ASP A 211 -18.12 -33.88 15.73
CA ASP A 211 -16.77 -34.43 15.80
C ASP A 211 -15.85 -33.62 16.72
N TRP A 212 -16.23 -32.37 17.01
CA TRP A 212 -15.49 -31.47 17.90
C TRP A 212 -15.91 -31.61 19.37
N LYS A 213 -16.99 -32.34 19.67
CA LYS A 213 -17.49 -32.52 21.06
C LYS A 213 -16.47 -33.21 21.97
N ARG A 214 -15.57 -34.02 21.42
CA ARG A 214 -14.48 -34.66 22.18
C ARG A 214 -13.52 -33.67 22.84
N TYR A 215 -13.50 -32.43 22.35
CA TYR A 215 -12.67 -31.36 22.87
C TYR A 215 -13.42 -30.43 23.83
N GLU A 216 -14.65 -30.74 24.26
CA GLU A 216 -15.39 -29.93 25.23
C GLU A 216 -14.76 -29.98 26.63
N LEU A 217 -14.83 -28.87 27.36
CA LEU A 217 -14.35 -28.83 28.74
C LEU A 217 -15.31 -29.62 29.65
N SER A 218 -14.83 -30.73 30.21
CA SER A 218 -15.56 -31.49 31.23
C SER A 218 -15.42 -30.78 32.59
N LEU A 219 -16.51 -30.15 33.02
CA LEU A 219 -16.60 -29.50 34.33
C LEU A 219 -17.35 -30.42 35.29
N SER A 220 -16.69 -31.47 35.81
CA SER A 220 -17.27 -32.25 36.90
C SER A 220 -17.20 -31.46 38.21
N ALA A 221 -18.33 -31.30 38.91
CA ALA A 221 -18.44 -30.51 40.13
C ALA A 221 -17.70 -31.09 41.37
N ASN A 222 -17.09 -32.29 41.29
CA ASN A 222 -16.56 -33.02 42.44
C ASN A 222 -15.17 -33.65 42.20
N GLU A 223 -14.15 -32.83 41.94
CA GLU A 223 -12.77 -33.27 42.12
C GLU A 223 -12.13 -32.55 43.31
N SER A 224 -12.23 -33.18 44.49
CA SER A 224 -11.51 -32.76 45.68
C SER A 224 -10.00 -32.86 45.45
N CYS A 225 -9.31 -31.73 45.51
CA CYS A 225 -7.86 -31.63 45.47
C CYS A 225 -7.23 -32.50 46.58
N LYS A 226 -6.62 -33.64 46.22
CA LYS A 226 -5.84 -34.46 47.16
C LYS A 226 -4.61 -33.65 47.59
N GLN A 227 -4.63 -33.18 48.84
CA GLN A 227 -3.48 -32.51 49.45
C GLN A 227 -2.26 -33.43 49.50
N ILE A 228 -1.21 -33.04 48.80
CA ILE A 228 0.12 -33.67 48.90
C ILE A 228 0.70 -33.29 50.27
N LYS A 229 0.72 -34.25 51.21
CA LYS A 229 1.38 -34.10 52.52
C LYS A 229 2.90 -34.00 52.31
N LYS A 230 3.49 -32.82 52.61
CA LYS A 230 4.94 -32.66 52.76
C LYS A 230 5.44 -33.56 53.88
N ARG A 231 6.29 -34.55 53.56
CA ARG A 231 7.10 -35.27 54.56
C ARG A 231 8.28 -34.38 54.96
N ARG A 232 8.40 -34.13 56.27
CA ARG A 232 9.52 -33.43 56.90
C ARG A 232 10.68 -34.42 57.03
N MET A 233 11.79 -34.22 56.32
CA MET A 233 13.02 -34.94 56.61
C MET A 233 13.66 -34.33 57.85
N VAL A 234 13.95 -35.19 58.82
CA VAL A 234 14.76 -34.91 60.01
C VAL A 234 16.20 -35.25 59.66
N ILE A 235 17.11 -34.32 59.89
CA ILE A 235 18.56 -34.53 59.81
C ILE A 235 18.98 -35.21 61.11
N GLN A 236 19.66 -36.34 61.02
CA GLN A 236 20.44 -36.92 62.12
C GLN A 236 21.91 -36.68 61.80
N ASP A 237 22.58 -35.93 62.69
CA ASP A 237 24.02 -35.79 62.74
C ASP A 237 24.65 -37.09 63.24
N THR A 238 25.75 -37.52 62.62
CA THR A 238 26.74 -38.37 63.31
C THR A 238 28.09 -38.20 62.63
N ASP A 239 29.00 -37.61 63.39
CA ASP A 239 30.42 -37.45 63.13
C ASP A 239 31.13 -38.79 62.95
N SER A 240 32.19 -38.81 62.13
CA SER A 240 33.42 -39.52 62.49
C SER A 240 34.59 -39.10 61.58
N ASP A 241 35.61 -38.58 62.24
CA ASP A 241 36.93 -38.22 61.75
C ASP A 241 37.70 -39.41 61.16
N SER A 242 38.56 -39.15 60.18
CA SER A 242 39.97 -39.56 60.26
C SER A 242 40.81 -39.02 59.09
N ASP A 243 42.03 -38.65 59.47
CA ASP A 243 43.07 -37.94 58.75
C ASP A 243 43.68 -38.68 57.55
N SER A 244 44.17 -37.92 56.56
CA SER A 244 45.60 -37.64 56.34
C SER A 244 46.02 -37.40 54.88
N VAL A 245 46.58 -36.20 54.66
CA VAL A 245 47.80 -35.84 53.89
C VAL A 245 47.86 -36.11 52.36
N ALA A 246 47.71 -35.04 51.56
CA ALA A 246 48.75 -34.43 50.69
C ALA A 246 48.14 -33.57 49.56
N ALA A 247 48.64 -32.34 49.42
CA ALA A 247 48.24 -31.32 48.43
C ALA A 247 48.98 -31.49 47.07
N PRO A 248 48.82 -30.58 46.08
CA PRO A 248 47.61 -30.13 45.40
C PRO A 248 47.76 -30.17 43.84
N GLN A 249 46.66 -30.03 43.07
CA GLN A 249 46.51 -29.01 42.00
C GLN A 249 45.19 -29.12 41.20
N ARG A 250 44.40 -28.04 41.32
CA ARG A 250 43.49 -27.40 40.34
C ARG A 250 43.02 -28.20 39.09
N ARG A 251 41.70 -28.39 38.97
CA ARG A 251 40.80 -27.57 38.10
C ARG A 251 39.33 -28.07 38.17
N LYS A 252 38.42 -27.10 38.26
CA LYS A 252 36.96 -27.26 38.31
C LYS A 252 36.39 -27.89 37.02
N LYS A 253 35.59 -28.95 37.15
CA LYS A 253 34.52 -29.30 36.20
C LYS A 253 33.20 -29.42 36.98
N ARG A 254 32.21 -28.65 36.54
CA ARG A 254 30.89 -28.46 37.14
C ARG A 254 30.02 -29.66 36.78
N LEU A 255 29.51 -30.33 37.81
CA LEU A 255 28.66 -31.52 37.75
C LEU A 255 27.24 -31.11 37.29
N GLU A 256 26.72 -31.81 36.28
CA GLU A 256 25.30 -31.92 36.01
C GLU A 256 24.63 -32.73 37.13
N THR A 257 23.42 -32.33 37.51
CA THR A 257 22.52 -33.21 38.26
C THR A 257 21.15 -33.08 37.65
N GLN A 258 20.82 -34.09 36.85
CA GLN A 258 19.47 -34.43 36.44
C GLN A 258 18.66 -34.78 37.69
N THR A 259 17.47 -34.18 37.82
CA THR A 259 16.39 -34.73 38.64
C THR A 259 15.12 -34.81 37.82
N SER A 260 14.85 -36.03 37.37
CA SER A 260 13.58 -36.76 37.31
C SER A 260 12.31 -36.06 36.79
N ASN A 261 11.85 -36.59 35.66
CA ASN A 261 10.49 -36.60 35.13
C ASN A 261 9.41 -36.86 36.20
N GLN A 262 8.46 -35.93 36.29
CA GLN A 262 7.06 -36.21 36.57
C GLN A 262 6.21 -35.51 35.50
N ASN A 263 5.33 -36.28 34.87
CA ASN A 263 4.40 -35.96 33.78
C ASN A 263 3.76 -34.57 33.89
N ALA A 264 4.39 -33.54 33.30
CA ALA A 264 3.81 -32.22 33.15
C ALA A 264 3.30 -32.05 31.72
N THR A 265 1.97 -32.08 31.59
CA THR A 265 1.17 -31.83 30.38
C THR A 265 1.68 -30.62 29.60
N GLY A 266 1.83 -30.72 28.27
CA GLY A 266 2.65 -29.90 27.36
C GLY A 266 2.49 -28.37 27.33
N LEU A 267 1.59 -27.79 28.11
CA LEU A 267 1.56 -26.35 28.35
C LEU A 267 2.40 -26.04 29.60
N LYS A 268 3.42 -25.18 29.49
CA LYS A 268 4.15 -24.70 30.68
C LYS A 268 3.26 -23.75 31.46
N VAL A 269 2.49 -24.30 32.38
CA VAL A 269 1.61 -23.56 33.29
C VAL A 269 2.43 -23.06 34.48
N LYS A 270 2.69 -21.75 34.53
CA LYS A 270 3.26 -21.10 35.72
C LYS A 270 2.16 -20.33 36.44
N VAL A 271 1.70 -20.86 37.57
CA VAL A 271 0.82 -20.13 38.50
C VAL A 271 1.67 -19.62 39.65
N LYS A 272 1.81 -18.29 39.78
CA LYS A 272 2.42 -17.69 40.96
C LYS A 272 1.34 -17.00 41.79
N THR A 273 1.20 -17.43 43.03
CA THR A 273 0.38 -16.75 44.04
C THR A 273 1.33 -15.92 44.89
N THR A 274 1.30 -14.60 44.77
CA THR A 274 2.13 -13.75 45.62
C THR A 274 1.52 -13.68 47.01
N THR A 275 2.07 -14.46 47.96
CA THR A 275 1.97 -14.14 49.38
C THR A 275 2.83 -12.90 49.62
N ALA A 276 2.19 -11.83 50.11
CA ALA A 276 2.82 -10.53 50.29
C ALA A 276 4.03 -10.63 51.22
N GLN A 277 5.23 -10.51 50.65
CA GLN A 277 6.35 -9.82 51.28
C GLN A 277 6.85 -8.80 50.26
N ALA A 278 6.71 -7.54 50.65
CA ALA A 278 7.11 -6.38 49.87
C ALA A 278 8.62 -6.24 49.98
N GLU A 279 9.32 -6.38 48.86
CA GLU A 279 10.60 -5.72 48.66
C GLU A 279 10.45 -4.80 47.46
N LYS A 280 10.76 -3.51 47.73
CA LYS A 280 10.74 -2.44 46.75
C LYS A 280 11.94 -2.58 45.84
N GLU A 281 11.72 -3.05 44.63
CA GLU A 281 12.55 -2.64 43.50
C GLU A 281 11.74 -1.63 42.70
N ASP A 282 12.15 -0.36 42.75
CA ASP A 282 11.58 0.71 41.97
C ASP A 282 11.88 0.45 40.49
N SER A 283 10.99 -0.31 39.85
CA SER A 283 11.08 -0.62 38.43
C SER A 283 11.06 0.67 37.62
N VAL A 284 11.79 0.70 36.51
CA VAL A 284 11.88 1.83 35.57
C VAL A 284 10.50 2.37 35.15
N HIS A 285 9.44 1.56 35.21
CA HIS A 285 8.06 2.00 35.02
C HIS A 285 7.52 2.95 36.09
N ALA A 286 7.90 2.77 37.37
CA ALA A 286 7.49 3.67 38.45
C ALA A 286 8.12 5.05 38.27
N ILE A 287 9.38 5.11 37.84
CA ILE A 287 10.10 6.36 37.56
C ILE A 287 9.48 7.07 36.35
N LYS A 288 9.13 6.35 35.27
CA LYS A 288 8.46 6.91 34.08
C LYS A 288 7.04 7.43 34.39
N ALA A 289 6.28 6.70 35.21
CA ALA A 289 4.95 7.13 35.65
C ALA A 289 5.01 8.37 36.56
N GLN A 290 6.03 8.47 37.42
CA GLN A 290 6.25 9.64 38.26
C GLN A 290 6.65 10.90 37.45
N MET A 291 7.25 10.71 36.28
CA MET A 291 7.57 11.76 35.31
C MET A 291 6.37 12.14 34.41
N GLY A 292 5.19 11.53 34.62
CA GLY A 292 3.99 11.79 33.82
C GLY A 292 4.05 11.23 32.38
N VAL A 293 4.98 10.33 32.09
CA VAL A 293 5.15 9.75 30.76
C VAL A 293 4.38 8.44 30.67
N ASP A 294 3.32 8.40 29.85
CA ASP A 294 2.53 7.20 29.59
C ASP A 294 3.33 6.20 28.75
N ALA A 295 4.00 5.28 29.44
CA ALA A 295 4.82 4.25 28.81
C ALA A 295 3.99 3.25 27.98
N ALA A 296 2.71 3.03 28.31
CA ALA A 296 1.84 2.13 27.55
C ALA A 296 1.34 2.80 26.27
N GLY A 297 0.99 4.09 26.33
CA GLY A 297 0.71 4.90 25.15
C GLY A 297 1.89 4.94 24.19
N LEU A 298 3.11 5.18 24.70
CA LEU A 298 4.32 5.22 23.86
C LEU A 298 4.67 3.86 23.22
N GLU A 299 4.44 2.75 23.91
CA GLU A 299 4.68 1.42 23.34
C GLU A 299 3.64 1.09 22.25
N THR A 300 2.38 1.49 22.45
CA THR A 300 1.31 1.31 21.44
C THR A 300 1.56 2.17 20.20
N SER A 301 1.89 3.45 20.39
CA SER A 301 2.26 4.33 19.27
C SER A 301 3.53 3.87 18.56
N ARG A 302 4.46 3.22 19.27
CA ARG A 302 5.64 2.61 18.65
C ARG A 302 5.30 1.37 17.84
N GLU A 303 4.43 0.48 18.32
CA GLU A 303 3.97 -0.69 17.56
C GLU A 303 3.17 -0.28 16.31
N GLU A 304 2.34 0.77 16.41
CA GLU A 304 1.63 1.37 15.27
C GLU A 304 2.61 1.93 14.23
N LEU A 305 3.61 2.72 14.67
CA LEU A 305 4.68 3.23 13.81
C LEU A 305 5.52 2.13 13.18
N GLU A 306 5.85 1.07 13.91
CA GLU A 306 6.63 -0.06 13.38
C GLU A 306 5.84 -0.85 12.32
N HIS A 307 4.51 -1.00 12.46
CA HIS A 307 3.66 -1.62 11.45
C HIS A 307 3.47 -0.74 10.20
N GLU A 308 3.34 0.58 10.38
CA GLU A 308 3.22 1.55 9.28
C GLU A 308 4.53 1.64 8.46
N ILE A 309 5.69 1.67 9.14
CA ILE A 309 7.01 1.69 8.50
C ILE A 309 7.32 0.41 7.72
N VAL A 310 6.77 -0.75 8.13
CA VAL A 310 6.94 -2.01 7.40
C VAL A 310 6.03 -2.05 6.16
N GLY A 311 4.78 -1.59 6.26
CA GLY A 311 3.85 -1.51 5.12
C GLY A 311 4.29 -0.53 4.02
N GLU A 312 4.81 0.64 4.38
CA GLU A 312 5.28 1.65 3.42
C GLU A 312 6.60 1.28 2.72
N ARG A 313 7.42 0.41 3.32
CA ARG A 313 8.69 -0.03 2.70
C ARG A 313 8.50 -1.11 1.65
N ASP A 314 7.43 -1.89 1.72
CA ASP A 314 7.19 -3.01 0.81
C ASP A 314 6.48 -2.59 -0.48
N SER A 315 5.57 -1.60 -0.45
CA SER A 315 4.75 -1.21 -1.61
C SER A 315 5.55 -0.86 -2.87
N SER A 316 6.63 -0.10 -2.74
CA SER A 316 7.45 0.27 -3.89
C SER A 316 8.39 -0.84 -4.35
N ASN A 317 8.81 -1.75 -3.47
CA ASN A 317 9.56 -2.93 -3.91
C ASN A 317 8.65 -3.85 -4.73
N GLU A 318 7.40 -4.02 -4.28
CA GLU A 318 6.37 -4.74 -5.04
C GLU A 318 6.11 -4.09 -6.40
N LEU A 319 6.02 -2.76 -6.49
CA LEU A 319 5.86 -2.05 -7.77
C LEU A 319 7.11 -2.16 -8.68
N GLU A 320 8.32 -2.16 -8.10
CA GLU A 320 9.57 -2.42 -8.84
C GLU A 320 9.55 -3.84 -9.43
N GLU A 321 9.24 -4.86 -8.63
CA GLU A 321 9.14 -6.26 -9.04
C GLU A 321 8.03 -6.47 -10.09
N LYS A 322 6.88 -5.81 -9.92
CA LYS A 322 5.76 -5.79 -10.89
C LYS A 322 6.24 -5.22 -12.23
N ASN A 323 6.93 -4.09 -12.23
CA ASN A 323 7.48 -3.48 -13.45
C ASN A 323 8.50 -4.39 -14.14
N GLU A 324 9.40 -5.03 -13.39
CA GLU A 324 10.34 -5.99 -13.96
C GLU A 324 9.63 -7.20 -14.57
N SER A 325 8.60 -7.72 -13.90
CA SER A 325 7.79 -8.83 -14.38
C SER A 325 7.07 -8.48 -15.67
N LEU A 326 6.37 -7.34 -15.71
CA LEU A 326 5.67 -6.84 -16.89
C LEU A 326 6.64 -6.53 -18.05
N GLY A 327 7.83 -6.02 -17.75
CA GLY A 327 8.90 -5.83 -18.74
C GLY A 327 9.33 -7.15 -19.38
N LYS A 328 9.47 -8.21 -18.59
CA LYS A 328 9.77 -9.56 -19.09
C LYS A 328 8.62 -10.11 -19.94
N VAL A 329 7.36 -9.85 -19.56
CA VAL A 329 6.18 -10.22 -20.35
C VAL A 329 6.24 -9.55 -21.73
N LEU A 330 6.38 -8.23 -21.78
CA LEU A 330 6.47 -7.50 -23.05
C LEU A 330 7.64 -8.01 -23.93
N GLN A 331 8.81 -8.27 -23.33
CA GLN A 331 9.94 -8.85 -24.06
C GLN A 331 9.63 -10.23 -24.66
N ARG A 332 8.95 -11.10 -23.90
CA ARG A 332 8.54 -12.43 -24.41
C ARG A 332 7.55 -12.30 -25.56
N VAL A 333 6.55 -11.44 -25.44
CA VAL A 333 5.54 -11.20 -26.50
C VAL A 333 6.24 -10.68 -27.77
N LEU A 334 7.13 -9.69 -27.64
CA LEU A 334 7.91 -9.15 -28.76
C LEU A 334 8.89 -10.18 -29.37
N ALA A 335 9.34 -11.17 -28.61
CA ALA A 335 10.28 -12.19 -29.11
C ALA A 335 9.60 -13.33 -29.89
N ARG A 336 8.26 -13.44 -29.86
CA ARG A 336 7.55 -14.51 -30.60
C ARG A 336 7.70 -14.34 -32.10
N GLN A 337 7.71 -15.48 -32.80
CA GLN A 337 7.81 -15.53 -34.26
C GLN A 337 6.50 -15.06 -34.92
N ASP A 338 5.36 -15.52 -34.39
CA ASP A 338 4.03 -15.04 -34.74
C ASP A 338 3.59 -14.05 -33.67
N ARG A 339 3.75 -12.76 -33.95
CA ARG A 339 3.43 -11.68 -33.01
C ARG A 339 1.95 -11.34 -33.15
N ASP A 340 1.23 -11.43 -32.03
CA ASP A 340 -0.12 -10.90 -31.91
C ASP A 340 -0.03 -9.42 -31.50
N ASP A 341 -0.45 -8.52 -32.40
CA ASP A 341 -0.36 -7.07 -32.18
C ASP A 341 -1.26 -6.62 -31.01
N ASP A 342 -2.36 -7.32 -30.74
CA ASP A 342 -3.25 -7.03 -29.61
C ASP A 342 -2.56 -7.41 -28.28
N GLU A 343 -1.89 -8.56 -28.22
CA GLU A 343 -1.12 -8.98 -27.04
C GLU A 343 0.06 -8.03 -26.77
N VAL A 344 0.71 -7.54 -27.83
CA VAL A 344 1.78 -6.52 -27.71
C VAL A 344 1.22 -5.21 -27.15
N TRP A 345 0.03 -4.81 -27.62
CA TRP A 345 -0.63 -3.61 -27.14
C TRP A 345 -0.95 -3.69 -25.65
N ASP A 346 -1.57 -4.79 -25.21
CA ASP A 346 -1.95 -5.02 -23.81
C ASP A 346 -0.74 -5.06 -22.88
N ALA A 347 0.33 -5.75 -23.32
CA ALA A 347 1.57 -5.81 -22.56
C ALA A 347 2.22 -4.43 -22.41
N ARG A 348 2.15 -3.58 -23.44
CA ARG A 348 2.62 -2.18 -23.36
C ARG A 348 1.76 -1.36 -22.42
N GLU A 349 0.45 -1.49 -22.46
CA GLU A 349 -0.46 -0.71 -21.63
C GLU A 349 -0.31 -1.04 -20.15
N CYS A 350 -0.26 -2.34 -19.80
CA CYS A 350 -0.02 -2.79 -18.43
C CYS A 350 1.31 -2.25 -17.88
N LEU A 351 2.38 -2.34 -18.69
CA LEU A 351 3.70 -1.84 -18.30
C LEU A 351 3.73 -0.31 -18.19
N ARG A 352 3.06 0.41 -19.10
CA ARG A 352 2.95 1.88 -19.08
C ARG A 352 2.25 2.35 -17.82
N GLN A 353 1.11 1.76 -17.47
CA GLN A 353 0.38 2.07 -16.26
C GLN A 353 1.23 1.83 -15.02
N SER A 354 1.89 0.66 -14.95
CA SER A 354 2.73 0.30 -13.81
C SER A 354 3.98 1.21 -13.68
N HIS A 355 4.52 1.72 -14.78
CA HIS A 355 5.53 2.78 -14.75
C HIS A 355 5.00 4.14 -14.25
N MET A 356 3.76 4.50 -14.58
CA MET A 356 3.13 5.71 -14.04
C MET A 356 2.90 5.61 -12.53
N GLU A 357 2.41 4.45 -12.05
CA GLU A 357 2.23 4.14 -10.63
C GLU A 357 3.55 4.23 -9.86
N LEU A 358 4.59 3.51 -10.33
CA LEU A 358 5.91 3.53 -9.71
C LEU A 358 6.56 4.92 -9.75
N GLY A 359 6.40 5.66 -10.86
CA GLY A 359 6.91 7.02 -10.98
C GLY A 359 6.30 7.96 -9.95
N ASN A 360 4.99 7.86 -9.71
CA ASN A 360 4.29 8.64 -8.69
C ASN A 360 4.73 8.25 -7.27
N GLU A 361 4.88 6.96 -7.00
CA GLU A 361 5.37 6.48 -5.70
C GLU A 361 6.77 7.03 -5.38
N TYR A 362 7.67 7.05 -6.37
CA TYR A 362 8.97 7.70 -6.19
C TYR A 362 8.90 9.21 -6.05
N LEU A 363 7.99 9.86 -6.77
CA LEU A 363 7.87 11.32 -6.75
C LEU A 363 7.35 11.81 -5.40
N TRP A 364 6.28 11.21 -4.89
CA TRP A 364 5.54 11.73 -3.74
C TRP A 364 5.96 11.09 -2.42
N SER A 365 6.09 9.76 -2.39
CA SER A 365 6.35 9.00 -1.17
C SER A 365 7.85 8.98 -0.87
N LYS A 366 8.67 8.47 -1.79
CA LYS A 366 10.12 8.28 -1.56
C LYS A 366 10.99 9.50 -1.84
N ARG A 367 10.49 10.45 -2.64
CA ARG A 367 11.25 11.59 -3.19
C ARG A 367 12.53 11.18 -3.93
N ASP A 368 12.52 10.02 -4.60
CA ASP A 368 13.60 9.54 -5.47
C ASP A 368 13.39 10.05 -6.90
N PHE A 369 13.70 11.34 -7.11
CA PHE A 369 13.43 12.00 -8.39
C PHE A 369 14.12 11.37 -9.60
N PRO A 370 15.38 10.88 -9.54
CA PRO A 370 15.97 10.16 -10.65
C PRO A 370 15.16 8.94 -11.10
N LYS A 371 14.71 8.10 -10.15
CA LYS A 371 13.90 6.91 -10.48
C LYS A 371 12.48 7.26 -10.93
N ALA A 372 11.87 8.29 -10.34
CA ALA A 372 10.59 8.83 -10.79
C ALA A 372 10.68 9.28 -12.26
N GLN A 373 11.71 10.07 -12.58
CA GLN A 373 11.94 10.57 -13.93
C GLN A 373 12.16 9.44 -14.94
N GLU A 374 12.94 8.43 -14.57
CA GLU A 374 13.16 7.24 -15.41
C GLU A 374 11.84 6.53 -15.70
N SER A 375 11.01 6.31 -14.67
CA SER A 375 9.71 5.64 -14.81
C SER A 375 8.77 6.41 -15.75
N PHE A 376 8.64 7.74 -15.59
CA PHE A 376 7.83 8.56 -16.50
C PHE A 376 8.37 8.56 -17.93
N GLN A 377 9.70 8.56 -18.12
CA GLN A 377 10.30 8.45 -19.46
C GLN A 377 10.01 7.10 -20.12
N GLN A 378 10.00 5.99 -19.37
CA GLN A 378 9.62 4.69 -19.91
C GLN A 378 8.13 4.67 -20.29
N ALA A 379 7.24 5.24 -19.46
CA ALA A 379 5.83 5.39 -19.80
C ALA A 379 5.64 6.21 -21.10
N GLN A 380 6.34 7.34 -21.27
CA GLN A 380 6.31 8.13 -22.50
C GLN A 380 6.76 7.33 -23.74
N ARG A 381 7.80 6.49 -23.60
CA ARG A 381 8.29 5.65 -24.71
C ARG A 381 7.25 4.61 -25.11
N LEU A 382 6.62 3.95 -24.14
CA LEU A 382 5.59 2.95 -24.41
C LEU A 382 4.37 3.56 -25.14
N VAL A 383 3.94 4.76 -24.74
CA VAL A 383 2.86 5.49 -25.44
C VAL A 383 3.25 5.84 -26.87
N LYS A 384 4.49 6.27 -27.11
CA LYS A 384 4.99 6.54 -28.47
C LYS A 384 5.03 5.28 -29.33
N ASP A 385 5.50 4.16 -28.76
CA ASP A 385 5.51 2.87 -29.44
C ASP A 385 4.08 2.40 -29.79
N GLN A 386 3.10 2.66 -28.91
CA GLN A 386 1.68 2.42 -29.18
C GLN A 386 1.17 3.35 -30.29
N GLN A 387 1.47 4.65 -30.24
CA GLN A 387 1.10 5.62 -31.29
C GLN A 387 1.67 5.24 -32.66
N ASP A 388 2.94 4.85 -32.73
CA ASP A 388 3.59 4.42 -33.98
C ASP A 388 2.97 3.12 -34.51
N SER A 389 2.49 2.25 -33.63
CA SER A 389 1.79 1.02 -34.03
C SER A 389 0.39 1.34 -34.54
N HIS A 390 -0.36 2.17 -33.83
CA HIS A 390 -1.68 2.65 -34.23
C HIS A 390 -1.64 3.38 -35.58
N ASN A 391 -0.72 4.33 -35.76
CA ASN A 391 -0.56 5.07 -37.01
C ASN A 391 -0.24 4.15 -38.20
N ARG A 392 0.52 3.07 -37.98
CA ARG A 392 0.80 2.08 -39.03
C ARG A 392 -0.45 1.29 -39.42
N VAL A 393 -1.28 0.91 -38.45
CA VAL A 393 -2.56 0.26 -38.72
C VAL A 393 -3.43 1.19 -39.55
N VAL A 394 -3.68 2.41 -39.07
CA VAL A 394 -4.50 3.42 -39.78
C VAL A 394 -4.04 3.63 -41.22
N LEU A 395 -2.73 3.76 -41.46
CA LEU A 395 -2.17 3.96 -42.79
C LEU A 395 -2.26 2.73 -43.70
N THR A 396 -2.24 1.52 -43.15
CA THR A 396 -2.25 0.28 -43.95
C THR A 396 -3.66 -0.20 -44.26
N SER A 397 -4.61 -0.01 -43.34
CA SER A 397 -6.01 -0.38 -43.52
C SER A 397 -6.89 0.74 -44.08
N ASN A 398 -6.37 1.97 -44.22
CA ASN A 398 -7.18 3.18 -44.45
C ASN A 398 -8.35 3.28 -43.45
N ASP A 399 -8.08 2.90 -42.21
CA ASP A 399 -9.10 2.83 -41.15
C ASP A 399 -9.35 4.22 -40.56
N ASP A 400 -10.42 4.84 -41.04
CA ASP A 400 -10.95 6.13 -40.61
C ASP A 400 -12.20 5.94 -39.72
N THR A 401 -12.19 4.92 -38.85
CA THR A 401 -13.29 4.64 -37.93
C THR A 401 -13.29 5.54 -36.71
N PRO A 402 -14.46 5.90 -36.14
CA PRO A 402 -14.54 6.65 -34.88
C PRO A 402 -13.74 6.03 -33.73
N GLU A 403 -13.68 4.70 -33.67
CA GLU A 403 -12.89 3.95 -32.70
C GLU A 403 -11.39 4.24 -32.83
N SER A 404 -10.88 4.31 -34.06
CA SER A 404 -9.50 4.67 -34.35
C SER A 404 -9.18 6.08 -33.85
N HIS A 405 -10.06 7.05 -34.11
CA HIS A 405 -9.92 8.43 -33.61
C HIS A 405 -9.91 8.49 -32.08
N VAL A 406 -10.79 7.74 -31.40
CA VAL A 406 -10.81 7.66 -29.92
C VAL A 406 -9.47 7.13 -29.38
N ILE A 407 -8.90 6.09 -30.00
CA ILE A 407 -7.59 5.55 -29.61
C ILE A 407 -6.50 6.61 -29.78
N GLY A 408 -6.48 7.31 -30.92
CA GLY A 408 -5.53 8.39 -31.20
C GLY A 408 -5.59 9.50 -30.14
N ARG A 409 -6.79 9.98 -29.80
CA ARG A 409 -6.99 11.01 -28.76
C ARG A 409 -6.56 10.54 -27.38
N ASN A 410 -6.89 9.29 -27.01
CA ASN A 410 -6.46 8.70 -25.74
C ASN A 410 -4.94 8.60 -25.62
N LEU A 411 -4.23 8.19 -26.68
CA LEU A 411 -2.77 8.13 -26.67
C LEU A 411 -2.13 9.52 -26.52
N LEU A 412 -2.68 10.56 -27.16
CA LEU A 412 -2.24 11.94 -26.93
C LEU A 412 -2.43 12.36 -25.46
N PHE A 413 -3.59 12.04 -24.88
CA PHE A 413 -3.86 12.32 -23.46
C PHE A 413 -2.83 11.63 -22.53
N LEU A 414 -2.58 10.34 -22.73
CA LEU A 414 -1.61 9.57 -21.92
C LEU A 414 -0.17 10.11 -22.08
N LEU A 415 0.22 10.52 -23.29
CA LEU A 415 1.53 11.11 -23.54
C LEU A 415 1.68 12.47 -22.84
N ALA A 416 0.63 13.30 -22.88
CA ALA A 416 0.60 14.58 -22.17
C ALA A 416 0.70 14.36 -20.66
N GLN A 417 0.00 13.37 -20.09
CA GLN A 417 0.06 13.06 -18.66
C GLN A 417 1.46 12.61 -18.22
N ALA A 418 2.11 11.71 -18.96
CA ALA A 418 3.47 11.27 -18.65
C ALA A 418 4.51 12.40 -18.78
N SER A 419 4.32 13.31 -19.76
CA SER A 419 5.16 14.51 -19.93
C SER A 419 4.97 15.50 -18.80
N LEU A 420 3.73 15.73 -18.37
CA LEU A 420 3.41 16.58 -17.24
C LEU A 420 4.08 16.09 -15.96
N ASN A 421 3.97 14.79 -15.64
CA ASN A 421 4.57 14.21 -14.45
C ASN A 421 6.11 14.27 -14.48
N GLY A 422 6.73 14.07 -15.65
CA GLY A 422 8.16 14.32 -15.84
C GLY A 422 8.55 15.79 -15.55
N GLY A 423 7.75 16.74 -16.03
CA GLY A 423 7.93 18.16 -15.72
C GLY A 423 7.83 18.47 -14.22
N ILE A 424 6.82 17.93 -13.54
CA ILE A 424 6.63 18.08 -12.09
C ILE A 424 7.83 17.50 -11.31
N CYS A 425 8.30 16.31 -11.71
CA CYS A 425 9.46 15.67 -11.12
C CYS A 425 10.71 16.58 -11.16
N HIS A 426 10.94 17.26 -12.28
CA HIS A 426 12.01 18.25 -12.38
C HIS A 426 11.82 19.43 -11.42
N VAL A 427 10.61 19.98 -11.31
CA VAL A 427 10.32 21.08 -10.38
C VAL A 427 10.61 20.67 -8.94
N GLU A 428 10.05 19.55 -8.50
CA GLU A 428 10.20 19.06 -7.13
C GLU A 428 11.66 18.72 -6.77
N ARG A 429 12.39 18.08 -7.70
CA ARG A 429 13.85 17.86 -7.55
C ARG A 429 14.61 19.16 -7.34
N GLY A 430 14.17 20.22 -8.02
CA GLY A 430 14.71 21.56 -7.88
C GLY A 430 14.49 22.16 -6.50
N LEU A 431 13.29 21.97 -5.94
CA LEU A 431 12.87 22.51 -4.65
C LEU A 431 13.59 21.87 -3.46
N VAL A 432 13.84 20.55 -3.51
CA VAL A 432 14.51 19.84 -2.41
C VAL A 432 15.96 20.28 -2.19
N ASN A 433 16.68 20.59 -3.27
CA ASN A 433 18.13 20.79 -3.19
C ASN A 433 18.56 22.20 -2.78
N ASN A 434 17.70 23.21 -2.92
CA ASN A 434 17.90 24.60 -2.48
C ASN A 434 16.62 25.40 -2.77
N ASN A 435 16.38 26.48 -2.02
CA ASN A 435 15.29 27.44 -2.31
C ASN A 435 15.38 28.13 -3.70
N LYS A 436 16.36 27.76 -4.54
CA LYS A 436 16.53 28.24 -5.91
C LYS A 436 16.78 27.04 -6.83
N ILE A 437 15.90 26.85 -7.80
CA ILE A 437 16.01 25.76 -8.78
C ILE A 437 17.18 26.08 -9.74
N PRO A 438 18.14 25.16 -9.95
CA PRO A 438 19.18 25.31 -10.95
C PRO A 438 18.61 25.57 -12.36
N LYS A 439 19.19 26.50 -13.12
CA LYS A 439 18.72 26.87 -14.47
C LYS A 439 18.54 25.66 -15.40
N GLY A 440 19.42 24.65 -15.30
CA GLY A 440 19.30 23.42 -16.10
C GLY A 440 18.02 22.65 -15.80
N ILE A 441 17.65 22.53 -14.52
CA ILE A 441 16.42 21.85 -14.09
C ILE A 441 15.18 22.64 -14.52
N VAL A 442 15.21 23.98 -14.39
CA VAL A 442 14.13 24.85 -14.90
C VAL A 442 13.89 24.63 -16.39
N ASN A 443 14.96 24.62 -17.20
CA ASN A 443 14.84 24.43 -18.64
C ASN A 443 14.31 23.03 -19.00
N SER A 444 14.73 21.98 -18.28
CA SER A 444 14.18 20.64 -18.45
C SER A 444 12.69 20.58 -18.11
N ALA A 445 12.27 21.14 -16.98
CA ALA A 445 10.86 21.20 -16.58
C ALA A 445 10.01 21.96 -17.62
N LEU A 446 10.45 23.16 -18.03
CA LEU A 446 9.76 23.96 -19.03
C LEU A 446 9.64 23.24 -20.37
N LYS A 447 10.68 22.49 -20.78
CA LYS A 447 10.63 21.69 -22.01
C LYS A 447 9.51 20.66 -21.95
N GLU A 448 9.39 19.91 -20.86
CA GLU A 448 8.30 18.94 -20.67
C GLU A 448 6.93 19.63 -20.68
N PHE A 449 6.76 20.75 -20.00
CA PHE A 449 5.47 21.46 -19.97
C PHE A 449 5.08 22.06 -21.33
N TYR A 450 6.03 22.53 -22.14
CA TYR A 450 5.73 22.99 -23.50
C TYR A 450 5.35 21.83 -24.43
N VAL A 451 5.90 20.63 -24.20
CA VAL A 451 5.44 19.42 -24.89
C VAL A 451 3.99 19.12 -24.54
N VAL A 452 3.62 19.21 -23.25
CA VAL A 452 2.21 19.07 -22.81
C VAL A 452 1.29 20.07 -23.52
N GLN A 453 1.69 21.33 -23.65
CA GLN A 453 0.88 22.35 -24.32
C GLN A 453 0.68 22.07 -25.81
N SER A 454 1.71 21.55 -26.50
CA SER A 454 1.57 21.12 -27.89
C SER A 454 0.59 19.96 -28.01
N ILE A 455 0.78 18.90 -27.21
CA ILE A 455 -0.05 17.69 -27.28
C ILE A 455 -1.51 17.99 -26.91
N THR A 456 -1.75 18.82 -25.89
CA THR A 456 -3.11 19.21 -25.49
C THR A 456 -3.79 20.13 -26.51
N ALA A 457 -3.03 20.91 -27.28
CA ALA A 457 -3.57 21.65 -28.42
C ALA A 457 -4.00 20.69 -29.54
N ASP A 458 -3.16 19.71 -29.89
CA ASP A 458 -3.47 18.70 -30.91
C ASP A 458 -4.69 17.84 -30.50
N LEU A 459 -4.75 17.41 -29.24
CA LEU A 459 -5.89 16.65 -28.69
C LEU A 459 -7.21 17.42 -28.80
N ARG A 460 -7.22 18.72 -28.47
CA ARG A 460 -8.43 19.55 -28.63
C ARG A 460 -8.81 19.75 -30.09
N GLN A 461 -7.82 19.91 -30.97
CA GLN A 461 -8.07 20.07 -32.39
C GLN A 461 -8.74 18.82 -32.96
N GLN A 462 -8.22 17.63 -32.64
CA GLN A 462 -8.82 16.35 -33.04
C GLN A 462 -10.22 16.18 -32.44
N ALA A 463 -10.38 16.42 -31.14
CA ALA A 463 -11.69 16.34 -30.50
C ALA A 463 -12.74 17.27 -31.16
N LEU A 464 -12.33 18.47 -31.57
CA LEU A 464 -13.21 19.43 -32.25
C LEU A 464 -13.58 18.98 -33.68
N GLU A 465 -12.63 18.42 -34.42
CA GLU A 465 -12.86 17.88 -35.77
C GLU A 465 -13.86 16.71 -35.70
N ASP A 466 -13.67 15.80 -34.74
CA ASP A 466 -14.56 14.66 -34.52
C ASP A 466 -15.93 15.08 -34.00
N GLU A 467 -15.98 16.12 -33.15
CA GLU A 467 -17.22 16.71 -32.68
C GLU A 467 -18.05 17.27 -33.85
N GLN A 468 -17.41 17.97 -34.81
CA GLN A 468 -18.08 18.52 -35.99
C GLN A 468 -18.59 17.44 -36.94
N ALA A 469 -17.89 16.31 -37.01
CA ALA A 469 -18.32 15.13 -37.77
C ALA A 469 -19.46 14.37 -37.08
N SER A 470 -19.59 14.51 -35.76
CA SER A 470 -20.56 13.79 -34.93
C SER A 470 -21.95 14.42 -34.95
N ARG A 471 -22.99 13.58 -34.79
CA ARG A 471 -24.33 14.09 -34.49
C ARG A 471 -24.34 14.68 -33.09
N ILE A 472 -24.86 15.91 -32.97
CA ILE A 472 -25.09 16.57 -31.68
C ILE A 472 -25.91 15.63 -30.80
N HIS A 473 -25.45 15.43 -29.55
CA HIS A 473 -26.07 14.53 -28.55
C HIS A 473 -25.85 13.01 -28.76
N SER A 474 -24.90 12.61 -29.61
CA SER A 474 -24.42 11.22 -29.61
C SER A 474 -23.47 10.94 -28.43
N SER A 475 -23.27 9.68 -28.06
CA SER A 475 -22.25 9.28 -27.06
C SER A 475 -20.86 9.75 -27.47
N HIS A 476 -20.53 9.60 -28.75
CA HIS A 476 -19.27 10.05 -29.32
C HIS A 476 -19.06 11.57 -29.20
N TRP A 477 -20.13 12.36 -29.36
CA TRP A 477 -20.07 13.81 -29.13
C TRP A 477 -19.74 14.16 -27.68
N ASN A 478 -20.28 13.41 -26.71
CA ASN A 478 -19.96 13.60 -25.29
C ASN A 478 -18.50 13.20 -24.98
N GLU A 479 -18.00 12.10 -25.56
CA GLU A 479 -16.60 11.68 -25.44
C GLU A 479 -15.64 12.76 -25.97
N CYS A 480 -15.90 13.34 -27.15
CA CYS A 480 -15.08 14.43 -27.69
C CYS A 480 -15.09 15.67 -26.79
N HIS A 481 -16.23 16.00 -26.18
CA HIS A 481 -16.31 17.07 -25.19
C HIS A 481 -15.49 16.77 -23.94
N GLU A 482 -15.56 15.53 -23.45
CA GLU A 482 -14.78 15.08 -22.31
C GLU A 482 -13.27 15.16 -22.59
N ASP A 483 -12.83 14.69 -23.76
CA ASP A 483 -11.43 14.78 -24.21
C ASP A 483 -10.95 16.24 -24.28
N SER A 484 -11.79 17.14 -24.78
CA SER A 484 -11.50 18.58 -24.83
C SER A 484 -11.39 19.20 -23.42
N LEU A 485 -12.24 18.78 -22.47
CA LEU A 485 -12.17 19.20 -21.07
C LEU A 485 -10.92 18.65 -20.38
N ARG A 486 -10.58 17.37 -20.57
CA ARG A 486 -9.36 16.73 -20.06
C ARG A 486 -8.11 17.41 -20.60
N ALA A 487 -8.08 17.75 -21.89
CA ALA A 487 -6.99 18.53 -22.48
C ALA A 487 -6.85 19.91 -21.84
N THR A 488 -7.99 20.59 -21.59
CA THR A 488 -8.05 21.90 -20.94
C THR A 488 -7.54 21.85 -19.49
N GLN A 489 -7.90 20.79 -18.75
CA GLN A 489 -7.41 20.54 -17.40
C GLN A 489 -5.88 20.35 -17.40
N LEU A 490 -5.35 19.48 -18.26
CA LEU A 490 -3.90 19.24 -18.38
C LEU A 490 -3.14 20.51 -18.78
N GLU A 491 -3.68 21.32 -19.69
CA GLU A 491 -3.06 22.58 -20.10
C GLU A 491 -3.02 23.58 -18.93
N SER A 492 -4.12 23.71 -18.18
CA SER A 492 -4.20 24.53 -16.97
C SER A 492 -3.18 24.08 -15.92
N LEU A 493 -3.12 22.77 -15.66
CA LEU A 493 -2.17 22.16 -14.73
C LEU A 493 -0.72 22.39 -15.16
N SER A 494 -0.41 22.28 -16.46
CA SER A 494 0.91 22.62 -17.02
C SER A 494 1.27 24.08 -16.73
N HIS A 495 0.34 25.01 -16.93
CA HIS A 495 0.56 26.43 -16.70
C HIS A 495 0.74 26.76 -15.22
N ARG A 496 0.05 26.05 -14.33
CA ARG A 496 0.23 26.16 -12.88
C ARG A 496 1.66 25.78 -12.50
N TRP A 497 2.15 24.63 -12.97
CA TRP A 497 3.50 24.17 -12.66
C TRP A 497 4.61 24.95 -13.36
N ILE A 498 4.38 25.46 -14.58
CA ILE A 498 5.26 26.46 -15.21
C ILE A 498 5.39 27.67 -14.30
N GLY A 499 4.27 28.18 -13.78
CA GLY A 499 4.24 29.32 -12.88
C GLY A 499 5.04 29.08 -11.60
N VAL A 500 4.84 27.92 -10.95
CA VAL A 500 5.61 27.51 -9.77
C VAL A 500 7.11 27.40 -10.08
N CYS A 501 7.46 26.77 -11.21
CA CYS A 501 8.84 26.63 -11.66
C CYS A 501 9.52 27.98 -11.89
N LEU A 502 8.86 28.89 -12.61
CA LEU A 502 9.35 30.23 -12.91
C LEU A 502 9.50 31.08 -11.65
N TRP A 503 8.55 30.96 -10.70
CA TRP A 503 8.61 31.67 -9.43
C TRP A 503 9.88 31.30 -8.65
N ASN A 504 10.14 30.00 -8.53
CA ASN A 504 11.33 29.49 -7.85
C ASN A 504 12.63 29.73 -8.63
N ALA A 505 12.54 30.01 -9.94
CA ALA A 505 13.63 30.51 -10.77
C ALA A 505 13.83 32.04 -10.66
N SER A 506 13.12 32.73 -9.76
CA SER A 506 13.14 34.20 -9.58
C SER A 506 12.64 34.98 -10.80
N ARG A 507 11.78 34.39 -11.64
CA ARG A 507 11.11 35.03 -12.78
C ARG A 507 9.66 35.37 -12.41
N GLU A 508 9.49 36.24 -11.42
CA GLU A 508 8.20 36.53 -10.78
C GLU A 508 7.10 36.99 -11.76
N THR A 509 7.44 37.88 -12.71
CA THR A 509 6.47 38.41 -13.69
C THR A 509 5.88 37.31 -14.55
N ASP A 510 6.75 36.46 -15.11
CA ASP A 510 6.38 35.36 -16.01
C ASP A 510 5.60 34.29 -15.23
N ALA A 511 5.97 34.07 -13.96
CA ALA A 511 5.27 33.17 -13.07
C ALA A 511 3.83 33.64 -12.78
N ILE A 512 3.65 34.93 -12.50
CA ILE A 512 2.32 35.54 -12.28
C ILE A 512 1.47 35.40 -13.54
N GLU A 513 2.03 35.70 -14.72
CA GLU A 513 1.33 35.56 -15.99
C GLU A 513 0.89 34.12 -16.24
N SER A 514 1.77 33.14 -16.04
CA SER A 514 1.44 31.73 -16.24
C SER A 514 0.36 31.23 -15.27
N LEU A 515 0.42 31.62 -13.99
CA LEU A 515 -0.62 31.26 -13.00
C LEU A 515 -1.96 31.92 -13.29
N GLN A 516 -1.96 33.18 -13.76
CA GLN A 516 -3.17 33.85 -14.21
C GLN A 516 -3.76 33.14 -15.42
N LYS A 517 -2.93 32.74 -16.39
CA LYS A 517 -3.36 31.95 -17.55
C LYS A 517 -3.95 30.61 -17.12
N ALA A 518 -3.34 29.87 -16.19
CA ALA A 518 -3.90 28.64 -15.63
C ALA A 518 -5.31 28.85 -15.06
N SER A 519 -5.54 29.90 -14.27
CA SER A 519 -6.88 30.18 -13.72
C SER A 519 -7.95 30.60 -14.75
N SER A 520 -7.54 30.92 -15.97
CA SER A 520 -8.41 31.46 -17.02
C SER A 520 -9.07 30.40 -17.90
N PHE A 521 -8.64 29.13 -17.80
CA PHE A 521 -9.15 28.03 -18.62
C PHE A 521 -10.61 27.68 -18.32
N PHE A 522 -11.08 27.91 -17.09
CA PHE A 522 -12.48 27.68 -16.76
C PHE A 522 -13.42 28.74 -17.36
N LYS A 523 -14.02 28.44 -18.51
CA LYS A 523 -14.94 29.31 -19.25
C LYS A 523 -16.26 28.62 -19.56
N ILE A 524 -17.03 28.29 -18.53
CA ILE A 524 -18.39 27.77 -18.74
C ILE A 524 -19.36 28.92 -18.95
N ASN A 525 -20.00 28.91 -20.12
CA ASN A 525 -21.13 29.73 -20.49
C ASN A 525 -22.32 28.79 -20.71
N GLY A 526 -23.41 28.97 -19.97
CA GLY A 526 -24.60 28.13 -20.05
C GLY A 526 -24.67 27.03 -18.98
N GLU A 527 -25.74 26.24 -19.03
CA GLU A 527 -25.93 25.09 -18.14
C GLU A 527 -25.14 23.88 -18.65
N PRO A 528 -24.28 23.28 -17.81
CA PRO A 528 -23.51 22.11 -18.20
C PRO A 528 -24.41 20.88 -18.25
N ARG A 529 -24.13 19.97 -19.18
CA ARG A 529 -24.82 18.67 -19.26
C ARG A 529 -24.42 17.78 -18.09
N SER A 530 -25.35 16.99 -17.58
CA SER A 530 -25.16 16.09 -16.45
C SER A 530 -23.94 15.19 -16.60
N GLU A 531 -23.72 14.65 -17.80
CA GLU A 531 -22.66 13.68 -18.07
C GLU A 531 -21.26 14.31 -18.01
N LEU A 532 -21.16 15.62 -18.30
CA LEU A 532 -19.88 16.35 -18.35
C LEU A 532 -19.53 17.03 -17.02
N ILE A 533 -20.41 16.98 -16.02
CA ILE A 533 -20.20 17.63 -14.73
C ILE A 533 -18.89 17.19 -14.06
N PRO A 534 -18.53 15.90 -13.98
CA PRO A 534 -17.28 15.48 -13.36
C PRO A 534 -16.05 16.17 -13.98
N SER A 535 -15.91 16.10 -15.31
CA SER A 535 -14.77 16.69 -16.04
C SER A 535 -14.75 18.22 -15.95
N ILE A 536 -15.93 18.85 -15.90
CA ILE A 536 -16.09 20.29 -15.66
C ILE A 536 -15.57 20.68 -14.27
N LEU A 537 -15.90 19.88 -13.24
CA LEU A 537 -15.47 20.11 -11.87
C LEU A 537 -13.95 19.96 -11.74
N GLU A 538 -13.35 19.02 -12.46
CA GLU A 538 -11.91 18.86 -12.51
C GLU A 538 -11.18 20.07 -13.12
N VAL A 539 -11.67 20.62 -14.24
CA VAL A 539 -11.14 21.86 -14.81
C VAL A 539 -11.30 23.03 -13.82
N ALA A 540 -12.44 23.09 -13.12
CA ALA A 540 -12.70 24.12 -12.12
C ALA A 540 -11.71 24.04 -10.95
N ALA A 541 -11.46 22.85 -10.41
CA ALA A 541 -10.51 22.64 -9.33
C ALA A 541 -9.11 23.06 -9.73
N GLU A 542 -8.62 22.66 -10.90
CA GLU A 542 -7.27 23.06 -11.32
C GLU A 542 -7.13 24.59 -11.48
N CYS A 543 -8.17 25.25 -11.99
CA CYS A 543 -8.19 26.71 -12.05
C CYS A 543 -8.22 27.36 -10.66
N ILE A 544 -8.95 26.78 -9.70
CA ILE A 544 -8.99 27.21 -8.29
C ILE A 544 -7.61 27.01 -7.63
N PHE A 545 -6.97 25.87 -7.84
CA PHE A 545 -5.64 25.58 -7.30
C PHE A 545 -4.58 26.51 -7.90
N ALA A 546 -4.71 26.91 -9.16
CA ALA A 546 -3.87 27.95 -9.75
C ALA A 546 -4.06 29.32 -9.06
N CYS A 547 -5.30 29.71 -8.76
CA CYS A 547 -5.58 30.94 -7.99
C CYS A 547 -4.95 30.89 -6.59
N CYS A 548 -5.07 29.75 -5.90
CA CYS A 548 -4.49 29.58 -4.57
C CYS A 548 -2.96 29.61 -4.61
N ALA A 549 -2.34 28.90 -5.57
CA ALA A 549 -0.91 28.91 -5.77
C ALA A 549 -0.37 30.33 -6.00
N LEU A 550 -1.03 31.11 -6.85
CA LEU A 550 -0.68 32.52 -7.07
C LEU A 550 -0.81 33.35 -5.80
N SER A 551 -1.93 33.21 -5.08
CA SER A 551 -2.16 33.91 -3.83
C SER A 551 -1.07 33.60 -2.80
N ASP A 552 -0.78 32.31 -2.57
CA ASP A 552 0.17 31.86 -1.55
C ASP A 552 1.60 32.26 -1.86
N LEU A 553 2.05 32.11 -3.12
CA LEU A 553 3.39 32.52 -3.55
C LEU A 553 3.58 34.03 -3.37
N VAL A 554 2.62 34.83 -3.82
CA VAL A 554 2.66 36.29 -3.70
C VAL A 554 2.56 36.73 -2.24
N CYS A 555 1.69 36.11 -1.44
CA CYS A 555 1.59 36.35 0.01
C CYS A 555 2.92 36.02 0.71
N SER A 556 3.58 34.91 0.37
CA SER A 556 4.89 34.57 0.93
C SER A 556 5.97 35.58 0.53
N ALA A 557 5.95 36.09 -0.70
CA ALA A 557 6.82 37.18 -1.12
C ALA A 557 6.53 38.48 -0.35
N MET A 558 5.26 38.84 -0.16
CA MET A 558 4.84 40.01 0.62
C MET A 558 5.30 39.95 2.07
N GLU A 559 5.32 38.77 2.70
CA GLU A 559 5.86 38.60 4.05
C GLU A 559 7.35 38.96 4.11
N LYS A 560 8.12 38.54 3.10
CA LYS A 560 9.57 38.74 2.99
C LYS A 560 9.98 40.14 2.51
N LEU A 561 9.03 40.98 2.07
CA LEU A 561 9.34 42.31 1.55
C LEU A 561 9.97 43.22 2.64
N PRO A 562 11.10 43.88 2.34
CA PRO A 562 11.65 44.91 3.21
C PRO A 562 10.77 46.17 3.19
N ARG A 563 10.84 46.98 4.25
CA ARG A 563 10.02 48.20 4.39
C ARG A 563 10.27 49.27 3.33
N ASN A 564 11.43 49.29 2.67
CA ASN A 564 11.67 50.19 1.55
C ASN A 564 10.94 49.77 0.26
N SER A 565 10.30 48.59 0.24
CA SER A 565 9.61 48.01 -0.92
C SER A 565 8.09 47.95 -0.75
N LEU A 566 7.49 48.87 0.01
CA LEU A 566 6.03 48.90 0.22
C LEU A 566 5.24 49.05 -1.09
N ILE A 567 5.77 49.78 -2.07
CA ILE A 567 5.16 49.92 -3.41
C ILE A 567 5.02 48.56 -4.09
N LYS A 568 6.03 47.69 -3.98
CA LYS A 568 5.98 46.32 -4.51
C LYS A 568 4.89 45.49 -3.80
N GLY A 569 4.71 45.69 -2.50
CA GLY A 569 3.63 45.06 -1.73
C GLY A 569 2.23 45.56 -2.12
N ASP A 570 2.08 46.82 -2.51
CA ASP A 570 0.84 47.36 -3.06
C ASP A 570 0.49 46.79 -4.44
N HIS A 571 1.50 46.46 -5.24
CA HIS A 571 1.28 45.71 -6.48
C HIS A 571 0.85 44.26 -6.19
N TYR A 572 1.51 43.60 -5.24
CA TYR A 572 1.21 42.22 -4.86
C TYR A 572 -0.18 42.03 -4.26
N ILE A 573 -0.67 42.96 -3.42
CA ILE A 573 -2.03 42.85 -2.89
C ILE A 573 -3.08 42.88 -4.02
N VAL A 574 -2.86 43.69 -5.07
CA VAL A 574 -3.76 43.72 -6.24
C VAL A 574 -3.76 42.37 -6.98
N ILE A 575 -2.60 41.71 -7.08
CA ILE A 575 -2.49 40.38 -7.69
C ILE A 575 -3.22 39.32 -6.85
N VAL A 576 -3.01 39.30 -5.53
CA VAL A 576 -3.69 38.37 -4.61
C VAL A 576 -5.20 38.55 -4.68
N GLU A 577 -5.67 39.80 -4.62
CA GLU A 577 -7.10 40.11 -4.74
C GLU A 577 -7.69 39.64 -6.06
N ARG A 578 -6.98 39.84 -7.18
CA ARG A 578 -7.44 39.36 -8.49
C ARG A 578 -7.55 37.84 -8.51
N ALA A 579 -6.54 37.14 -8.00
CA ALA A 579 -6.53 35.68 -7.93
C ALA A 579 -7.69 35.14 -7.08
N LEU A 580 -7.90 35.69 -5.89
CA LEU A 580 -8.97 35.25 -4.99
C LEU A 580 -10.37 35.66 -5.46
N ARG A 581 -10.51 36.80 -6.15
CA ARG A 581 -11.78 37.14 -6.82
C ARG A 581 -12.10 36.15 -7.93
N ARG A 582 -11.09 35.73 -8.68
CA ARG A 582 -11.26 34.70 -9.72
C ARG A 582 -11.67 33.36 -9.12
N TYR A 583 -11.04 32.93 -8.03
CA TYR A 583 -11.50 31.78 -7.23
C TYR A 583 -12.99 31.95 -6.92
N ALA A 584 -13.38 33.05 -6.26
CA ALA A 584 -14.75 33.25 -5.79
C ALA A 584 -15.75 33.28 -6.95
N GLU A 585 -15.35 33.76 -8.13
CA GLU A 585 -16.16 33.72 -9.35
C GLU A 585 -16.40 32.28 -9.82
N ILE A 586 -15.38 31.42 -9.85
CA ILE A 586 -15.50 30.02 -10.26
C ILE A 586 -16.46 29.28 -9.32
N VAL A 587 -16.23 29.37 -8.00
CA VAL A 587 -17.11 28.73 -7.01
C VAL A 587 -18.52 29.32 -7.05
N GLY A 588 -18.63 30.63 -7.19
CA GLY A 588 -19.90 31.33 -7.27
C GLY A 588 -20.72 30.98 -8.52
N LYS A 589 -20.12 30.40 -9.58
CA LYS A 589 -20.88 29.85 -10.71
C LYS A 589 -21.64 28.58 -10.32
N PHE A 590 -21.01 27.69 -9.54
CA PHE A 590 -21.66 26.46 -9.09
C PHE A 590 -22.62 26.68 -7.92
N GLU A 591 -22.33 27.62 -7.03
CA GLU A 591 -23.23 27.95 -5.90
C GLU A 591 -24.56 28.59 -6.34
N ARG A 592 -24.70 29.00 -7.61
CA ARG A 592 -25.95 29.53 -8.17
C ARG A 592 -26.97 28.45 -8.54
N TYR A 593 -26.55 27.19 -8.68
CA TYR A 593 -27.49 26.12 -8.99
C TYR A 593 -28.44 25.89 -7.81
N PRO A 594 -29.74 25.65 -8.06
CA PRO A 594 -30.71 25.38 -7.01
C PRO A 594 -30.26 24.23 -6.10
N ARG A 595 -30.51 24.35 -4.79
CA ARG A 595 -30.25 23.24 -3.86
C ARG A 595 -31.15 22.05 -4.22
N GLY A 596 -30.57 20.85 -4.25
CA GLY A 596 -31.26 19.62 -4.66
C GLY A 596 -31.20 19.33 -6.16
N ASP A 597 -30.51 20.17 -6.95
CA ASP A 597 -30.12 19.82 -8.31
C ASP A 597 -28.91 18.88 -8.27
N ALA A 598 -28.85 17.91 -9.20
CA ALA A 598 -27.76 16.92 -9.30
C ALA A 598 -26.39 17.62 -9.43
N ILE A 599 -26.36 18.78 -10.10
CA ILE A 599 -25.17 19.62 -10.24
C ILE A 599 -24.72 20.18 -8.89
N SER A 600 -25.68 20.65 -8.08
CA SER A 600 -25.43 21.25 -6.76
C SER A 600 -24.91 20.21 -5.78
N GLU A 601 -25.48 19.00 -5.79
CA GLU A 601 -25.05 17.88 -4.95
C GLU A 601 -23.67 17.36 -5.35
N SER A 602 -23.45 17.15 -6.65
CA SER A 602 -22.14 16.74 -7.18
C SER A 602 -21.05 17.77 -6.85
N PHE A 603 -21.35 19.06 -7.02
CA PHE A 603 -20.44 20.13 -6.65
C PHE A 603 -20.17 20.18 -5.15
N GLN A 604 -21.18 19.95 -4.30
CA GLN A 604 -21.00 19.95 -2.85
C GLN A 604 -20.07 18.81 -2.41
N ALA A 605 -20.29 17.59 -2.89
CA ALA A 605 -19.43 16.44 -2.62
C ALA A 605 -17.99 16.68 -3.13
N PHE A 606 -17.88 17.25 -4.32
CA PHE A 606 -16.58 17.63 -4.90
C PHE A 606 -15.85 18.72 -4.10
N ARG A 607 -16.59 19.73 -3.63
CA ARG A 607 -16.07 20.82 -2.82
C ARG A 607 -15.53 20.31 -1.48
N GLU A 608 -16.28 19.42 -0.83
CA GLU A 608 -15.90 18.81 0.46
C GLU A 608 -14.67 17.93 0.31
N SER A 609 -14.62 17.04 -0.68
CA SER A 609 -13.46 16.19 -0.95
C SER A 609 -12.18 16.98 -1.27
N ASN A 610 -12.30 18.12 -1.93
CA ASN A 610 -11.16 18.97 -2.32
C ASN A 610 -10.86 20.12 -1.34
N ASN A 611 -11.56 20.20 -0.19
CA ASN A 611 -11.41 21.30 0.77
C ASN A 611 -11.60 22.71 0.15
N ILE A 612 -12.46 22.83 -0.86
CA ILE A 612 -12.72 24.10 -1.55
C ILE A 612 -13.64 24.96 -0.67
N LYS A 613 -13.20 26.16 -0.29
CA LYS A 613 -14.01 27.14 0.46
C LYS A 613 -15.11 27.76 -0.40
N THR A 614 -16.19 28.22 0.25
CA THR A 614 -17.30 28.95 -0.38
C THR A 614 -16.87 30.30 -0.95
N SER A 615 -17.63 30.84 -1.90
CA SER A 615 -17.34 32.16 -2.47
C SER A 615 -17.30 33.26 -1.40
N GLU A 616 -18.24 33.22 -0.45
CA GLU A 616 -18.29 34.15 0.69
C GLU A 616 -17.04 34.05 1.59
N ALA A 617 -16.62 32.83 1.94
CA ALA A 617 -15.42 32.62 2.75
C ALA A 617 -14.16 33.18 2.06
N VAL A 618 -14.08 33.10 0.74
CA VAL A 618 -12.97 33.63 -0.06
C VAL A 618 -12.99 35.15 -0.09
N LEU A 619 -14.15 35.77 -0.26
CA LEU A 619 -14.29 37.23 -0.18
C LEU A 619 -13.92 37.77 1.21
N ASN A 620 -14.29 37.05 2.28
CA ASN A 620 -13.88 37.37 3.64
C ASN A 620 -12.36 37.26 3.81
N HIS A 621 -11.71 36.25 3.22
CA HIS A 621 -10.26 36.12 3.25
C HIS A 621 -9.56 37.28 2.53
N ILE A 622 -10.10 37.77 1.41
CA ILE A 622 -9.57 38.98 0.74
C ILE A 622 -9.56 40.18 1.70
N ALA A 623 -10.64 40.38 2.47
CA ALA A 623 -10.71 41.45 3.45
C ALA A 623 -9.66 41.29 4.56
N GLN A 624 -9.39 40.05 5.00
CA GLN A 624 -8.36 39.75 5.99
C GLN A 624 -6.95 40.07 5.48
N VAL A 625 -6.60 39.63 4.27
CA VAL A 625 -5.28 39.91 3.66
C VAL A 625 -5.08 41.41 3.48
N ARG A 626 -6.11 42.14 3.01
CA ARG A 626 -6.11 43.61 2.94
C ARG A 626 -5.87 44.27 4.30
N GLY A 627 -6.59 43.80 5.33
CA GLY A 627 -6.47 44.30 6.69
C GLY A 627 -5.07 44.08 7.26
N TRP A 628 -4.52 42.88 7.05
CA TRP A 628 -3.14 42.56 7.44
C TRP A 628 -2.12 43.48 6.77
N TRP A 629 -2.25 43.71 5.45
CA TRP A 629 -1.31 44.57 4.73
C TRP A 629 -1.38 46.03 5.19
N LYS A 630 -2.59 46.56 5.44
CA LYS A 630 -2.77 47.90 6.04
C LYS A 630 -2.10 47.99 7.41
N LYS A 631 -2.27 46.97 8.26
CA LYS A 631 -1.63 46.90 9.59
C LYS A 631 -0.11 46.87 9.46
N LYS A 632 0.45 46.05 8.56
CA LYS A 632 1.89 45.97 8.29
C LYS A 632 2.47 47.31 7.83
N LYS A 633 1.74 48.07 6.99
CA LYS A 633 2.13 49.43 6.57
C LYS A 633 2.12 50.45 7.72
N SER A 634 1.19 50.30 8.68
CA SER A 634 1.04 51.24 9.79
C SER A 634 1.99 51.02 10.99
N GLN A 635 2.74 49.91 11.03
CA GLN A 635 3.57 49.58 12.20
C GLN A 635 4.81 50.51 12.31
N PRO A 636 5.11 51.08 13.50
CA PRO A 636 6.28 51.93 13.72
C PRO A 636 7.61 51.21 13.47
N THR A 637 8.63 51.94 13.02
CA THR A 637 9.95 51.38 12.63
C THR A 637 10.78 50.87 13.81
N SER A 638 10.55 51.38 15.03
CA SER A 638 11.35 51.04 16.20
C SER A 638 11.06 49.67 16.83
N LEU A 639 9.87 49.09 16.60
CA LEU A 639 9.44 47.86 17.27
C LEU A 639 9.93 46.56 16.60
N MET A 640 10.47 46.62 15.37
CA MET A 640 10.83 45.39 14.63
C MET A 640 12.34 45.11 14.54
N ALA A 641 13.20 46.04 14.95
CA ALA A 641 14.65 45.85 14.90
C ALA A 641 15.15 44.81 15.93
N LYS A 642 14.40 44.57 17.02
CA LYS A 642 14.80 43.65 18.11
C LYS A 642 14.36 42.20 17.93
N ASP A 643 13.41 41.91 17.05
CA ASP A 643 12.81 40.56 16.91
C ASP A 643 13.30 39.77 15.68
N SER A 644 14.21 40.33 14.88
CA SER A 644 14.60 39.79 13.58
C SER A 644 15.41 38.47 13.59
N ALA A 645 15.78 37.94 14.77
CA ALA A 645 16.59 36.73 14.89
C ALA A 645 15.85 35.50 15.44
N SER A 646 14.59 35.62 15.89
CA SER A 646 13.81 34.47 16.36
C SER A 646 12.80 34.03 15.31
N LYS A 647 12.65 32.71 15.09
CA LYS A 647 11.80 32.07 14.07
C LYS A 647 10.38 32.68 14.06
N VAL A 648 10.15 33.65 13.17
CA VAL A 648 8.84 34.31 13.01
C VAL A 648 7.87 33.32 12.38
N LYS A 649 6.90 32.84 13.16
CA LYS A 649 5.71 32.13 12.63
C LYS A 649 5.01 33.08 11.65
N SER A 650 4.65 32.57 10.46
CA SER A 650 3.89 33.35 9.46
C SER A 650 2.66 33.98 10.12
N THR A 651 2.46 35.28 9.92
CA THR A 651 1.32 36.03 10.50
C THR A 651 0.29 36.41 9.45
N LEU A 652 0.58 36.15 8.18
CA LEU A 652 -0.32 36.41 7.06
C LEU A 652 -1.30 35.24 6.89
N PRO A 653 -2.61 35.49 6.78
CA PRO A 653 -3.58 34.46 6.42
C PRO A 653 -3.22 33.81 5.08
N ARG A 654 -3.23 32.48 5.02
CA ARG A 654 -2.92 31.70 3.80
C ARG A 654 -4.08 30.80 3.39
N PHE A 655 -4.13 30.47 2.11
CA PHE A 655 -5.02 29.46 1.54
C PHE A 655 -4.18 28.21 1.31
N ASP A 656 -3.63 27.61 2.38
CA ASP A 656 -2.61 26.56 2.28
C ASP A 656 -3.00 25.44 1.28
N VAL A 657 -2.56 25.58 0.02
CA VAL A 657 -2.67 24.54 -1.01
C VAL A 657 -1.38 23.70 -1.06
N PHE A 658 -0.28 24.25 -0.55
CA PHE A 658 1.02 23.57 -0.47
C PHE A 658 1.46 23.41 0.99
N SER A 659 0.76 22.57 1.76
CA SER A 659 1.13 22.29 3.15
C SER A 659 2.48 21.55 3.28
N SER A 660 3.04 20.99 2.20
CA SER A 660 4.19 20.06 2.25
C SER A 660 5.46 20.42 1.49
N GLY A 661 5.49 21.53 0.74
CA GLY A 661 6.60 21.78 -0.20
C GLY A 661 7.33 23.12 -0.08
N LEU A 662 6.61 24.23 0.16
CA LEU A 662 7.17 25.57 -0.09
C LEU A 662 7.47 26.37 1.19
N THR A 663 7.04 25.91 2.36
CA THR A 663 7.35 26.54 3.65
C THR A 663 8.17 25.60 4.51
N SER A 664 9.49 25.82 4.49
CA SER A 664 10.47 25.28 5.42
C SER A 664 9.95 25.20 6.87
N SER A 665 9.62 24.00 7.33
CA SER A 665 9.68 23.64 8.75
C SER A 665 11.00 22.89 8.99
N ASN A 666 12.00 23.62 9.49
CA ASN A 666 13.30 23.07 9.88
C ASN A 666 13.28 22.72 11.39
N ASN A 667 13.29 21.42 11.69
CA ASN A 667 14.23 20.69 12.57
C ASN A 667 13.54 19.60 13.42
N HIS A 668 13.89 18.33 13.21
CA HIS A 668 14.89 17.60 14.00
C HIS A 668 15.11 16.18 13.44
N HIS A 669 16.27 15.92 12.84
CA HIS A 669 17.26 14.95 13.34
C HIS A 669 18.55 15.08 12.52
N SER A 670 19.65 15.32 13.24
CA SER A 670 21.01 15.45 12.73
C SER A 670 21.85 14.27 13.25
N THR A 671 22.93 13.98 12.51
CA THR A 671 24.12 13.16 12.81
C THR A 671 23.94 11.63 12.80
N ALA A 672 24.86 10.82 12.25
CA ALA A 672 26.09 11.03 11.47
C ALA A 672 26.63 9.65 11.04
N HIS A 673 27.24 9.53 9.86
CA HIS A 673 28.68 9.26 9.68
C HIS A 673 29.00 8.78 8.26
N ILE A 674 29.86 9.56 7.60
CA ILE A 674 30.69 9.12 6.48
C ILE A 674 31.83 8.27 7.06
N THR A 675 32.13 7.14 6.43
CA THR A 675 33.49 6.58 6.41
C THR A 675 33.81 6.13 4.99
N LEU A 676 34.63 6.93 4.31
CA LEU A 676 35.34 6.54 3.11
C LEU A 676 36.41 5.52 3.50
N SER A 677 36.51 4.40 2.78
CA SER A 677 37.79 3.72 2.62
C SER A 677 38.00 3.27 1.17
N SER A 678 39.20 3.62 0.73
CA SER A 678 39.88 3.42 -0.54
C SER A 678 39.77 2.03 -1.20
N GLY A 679 39.45 2.04 -2.50
CA GLY A 679 40.41 1.68 -3.54
C GLY A 679 40.69 0.19 -3.82
N ARG A 680 40.31 -0.27 -5.02
CA ARG A 680 41.25 -0.89 -5.97
C ARG A 680 40.69 -0.92 -7.39
N ARG A 681 41.38 -0.21 -8.28
CA ARG A 681 41.35 -0.40 -9.74
C ARG A 681 41.85 -1.80 -10.08
N LEU A 682 41.21 -2.48 -11.02
CA LEU A 682 41.90 -3.40 -11.93
C LEU A 682 41.24 -3.40 -13.32
N GLN A 683 41.92 -2.66 -14.20
CA GLN A 683 42.25 -2.95 -15.60
C GLN A 683 41.30 -3.78 -16.47
N GLN A 684 40.78 -3.11 -17.51
CA GLN A 684 40.91 -3.44 -18.94
C GLN A 684 41.14 -4.91 -19.30
N ARG A 685 40.25 -5.44 -20.15
CA ARG A 685 40.69 -6.07 -21.41
C ARG A 685 39.68 -5.87 -22.54
N ARG A 686 40.18 -5.25 -23.61
CA ARG A 686 39.59 -5.17 -24.95
C ARG A 686 39.50 -6.56 -25.57
N GLY A 687 38.46 -6.81 -26.34
CA GLY A 687 38.35 -7.91 -27.29
C GLY A 687 37.47 -7.50 -28.45
N VAL A 688 38.10 -7.00 -29.52
CA VAL A 688 37.50 -6.70 -30.82
C VAL A 688 37.59 -7.97 -31.67
N SER A 689 36.47 -8.42 -32.23
CA SER A 689 36.44 -9.08 -33.55
C SER A 689 34.99 -9.27 -34.06
N LYS A 690 34.69 -8.57 -35.15
CA LYS A 690 33.77 -8.93 -36.24
C LYS A 690 34.66 -9.07 -37.50
N PRO A 691 34.23 -9.57 -38.68
CA PRO A 691 32.89 -10.05 -39.10
C PRO A 691 32.93 -11.31 -40.01
N ASP A 692 31.79 -11.56 -40.69
CA ASP A 692 31.59 -12.19 -42.01
C ASP A 692 31.23 -13.69 -42.08
N SER A 693 29.95 -13.98 -42.38
CA SER A 693 29.53 -14.38 -43.74
C SER A 693 28.05 -14.81 -43.78
N ASN A 694 27.31 -14.14 -44.67
CA ASN A 694 26.11 -14.64 -45.37
C ASN A 694 26.55 -14.89 -46.83
N PRO A 695 25.73 -15.41 -47.77
CA PRO A 695 24.46 -16.15 -47.69
C PRO A 695 24.41 -17.39 -48.65
N ALA A 696 23.34 -18.20 -48.62
CA ALA A 696 22.76 -18.84 -49.82
C ALA A 696 21.46 -19.64 -49.54
N THR A 697 20.35 -19.04 -49.95
CA THR A 697 19.29 -19.57 -50.83
C THR A 697 19.13 -21.08 -51.07
N ALA A 698 17.89 -21.59 -50.91
CA ALA A 698 17.26 -22.50 -51.86
C ALA A 698 15.71 -22.44 -51.78
N PHE A 699 15.11 -22.30 -52.96
CA PHE A 699 13.70 -22.25 -53.34
C PHE A 699 12.92 -23.56 -53.08
N SER A 700 11.61 -23.47 -52.84
CA SER A 700 10.58 -24.00 -53.76
C SER A 700 9.17 -23.58 -53.34
N ALA A 701 8.42 -23.08 -54.33
CA ALA A 701 7.01 -22.70 -54.28
C ALA A 701 6.08 -23.93 -54.32
N LEU A 702 4.83 -23.74 -53.89
CA LEU A 702 3.59 -24.05 -54.63
C LEU A 702 2.39 -23.29 -53.99
N PRO A 703 1.29 -23.05 -54.73
CA PRO A 703 0.45 -21.87 -54.57
C PRO A 703 -0.92 -22.15 -53.96
N GLY A 704 -1.51 -21.07 -53.45
CA GLY A 704 -2.93 -20.78 -53.59
C GLY A 704 -3.86 -21.44 -52.59
N GLU A 705 -4.26 -20.69 -51.58
CA GLU A 705 -5.66 -20.66 -51.16
C GLU A 705 -5.97 -19.25 -50.65
N THR A 706 -6.84 -18.59 -51.40
CA THR A 706 -7.51 -17.34 -51.04
C THR A 706 -8.43 -17.61 -49.87
N GLU A 707 -8.01 -17.25 -48.66
CA GLU A 707 -8.94 -17.08 -47.55
C GLU A 707 -9.07 -15.59 -47.24
N THR A 708 -10.30 -15.15 -47.42
CA THR A 708 -10.88 -13.83 -47.18
C THR A 708 -10.27 -13.12 -45.98
N ALA A 709 -9.80 -11.88 -46.20
CA ALA A 709 -9.53 -10.91 -45.15
C ALA A 709 -10.76 -10.80 -44.23
N GLN A 710 -10.69 -11.48 -43.08
CA GLN A 710 -11.60 -11.19 -41.99
C GLN A 710 -11.30 -9.75 -41.59
N GLN A 711 -12.31 -8.87 -41.73
CA GLN A 711 -12.29 -7.57 -41.09
C GLN A 711 -11.94 -7.80 -39.62
N MET A 712 -10.81 -7.27 -39.18
CA MET A 712 -10.47 -7.17 -37.76
C MET A 712 -11.62 -6.42 -37.09
N GLN A 713 -12.51 -7.17 -36.43
CA GLN A 713 -13.48 -6.58 -35.54
C GLN A 713 -12.76 -6.31 -34.23
N PHE A 714 -12.34 -5.06 -34.05
CA PHE A 714 -11.85 -4.59 -32.76
C PHE A 714 -12.91 -4.89 -31.70
N ARG A 715 -12.59 -5.76 -30.74
CA ARG A 715 -13.41 -5.90 -29.54
C ARG A 715 -13.29 -4.60 -28.77
N LYS A 716 -14.43 -3.97 -28.49
CA LYS A 716 -14.55 -2.82 -27.58
C LYS A 716 -14.04 -3.23 -26.20
N TRP A 717 -12.83 -2.83 -25.80
CA TRP A 717 -12.32 -3.06 -24.44
C TRP A 717 -11.59 -1.82 -23.89
N GLY A 718 -11.97 -1.47 -22.66
CA GLY A 718 -11.75 -0.17 -21.99
C GLY A 718 -12.93 0.25 -21.10
N ASP A 719 -14.12 -0.32 -21.31
CA ASP A 719 -15.38 0.03 -20.61
C ASP A 719 -15.42 -0.28 -19.10
N GLN A 720 -14.43 -0.98 -18.55
CA GLN A 720 -14.30 -1.14 -17.08
C GLN A 720 -13.52 0.00 -16.42
N LEU A 721 -12.89 0.87 -17.22
CA LEU A 721 -12.19 2.09 -16.79
C LEU A 721 -12.90 3.38 -17.27
N LEU A 722 -14.01 3.23 -18.01
CA LEU A 722 -14.98 4.29 -18.29
C LEU A 722 -16.24 4.04 -17.47
N SER A 723 -16.94 5.09 -17.07
CA SER A 723 -18.15 4.97 -16.25
C SER A 723 -19.22 4.14 -16.97
N SER A 724 -19.43 2.89 -16.55
CA SER A 724 -20.64 2.15 -16.89
C SER A 724 -21.84 2.88 -16.29
N HIS A 725 -22.79 3.29 -17.13
CA HIS A 725 -24.07 3.81 -16.67
C HIS A 725 -24.72 2.84 -15.68
N SER A 726 -24.75 3.21 -14.41
CA SER A 726 -25.51 2.50 -13.38
C SER A 726 -26.99 2.79 -13.56
N ASP A 727 -27.77 1.72 -13.55
CA ASP A 727 -29.23 1.70 -13.54
C ASP A 727 -29.77 2.61 -12.41
N PRO A 728 -30.66 3.61 -12.68
CA PRO A 728 -31.09 4.61 -11.70
C PRO A 728 -31.98 4.06 -10.55
N THR A 729 -32.07 2.74 -10.39
CA THR A 729 -32.90 2.08 -9.38
C THR A 729 -32.11 1.39 -8.26
N ALA A 730 -30.79 1.26 -8.40
CA ALA A 730 -29.93 0.72 -7.33
C ALA A 730 -29.43 1.88 -6.45
N GLY A 731 -29.97 1.99 -5.24
CA GLY A 731 -29.54 2.94 -4.21
C GLY A 731 -28.18 2.59 -3.60
N ASP A 732 -27.17 2.41 -4.44
CA ASP A 732 -25.80 2.10 -4.03
C ASP A 732 -24.93 3.36 -3.99
N SER A 733 -24.10 3.43 -2.96
CA SER A 733 -23.19 4.52 -2.62
C SER A 733 -22.32 4.95 -3.81
N ILE A 734 -22.18 6.27 -3.97
CA ILE A 734 -21.26 6.96 -4.88
C ILE A 734 -19.91 6.21 -4.93
N PRO A 735 -19.41 5.80 -6.11
CA PRO A 735 -18.10 5.18 -6.25
C PRO A 735 -17.02 6.07 -5.64
N GLN A 736 -16.23 5.52 -4.72
CA GLN A 736 -15.02 6.17 -4.24
C GLN A 736 -14.05 6.38 -5.42
N LEU A 737 -13.62 7.63 -5.61
CA LEU A 737 -12.59 8.04 -6.56
C LEU A 737 -11.29 7.22 -6.35
N VAL A 738 -11.00 6.32 -7.29
CA VAL A 738 -9.63 5.93 -7.61
C VAL A 738 -9.23 6.76 -8.83
N TYR A 739 -8.53 7.87 -8.58
CA TYR A 739 -7.95 8.71 -9.63
C TYR A 739 -6.91 7.92 -10.45
N PRO A 740 -6.91 7.98 -11.79
CA PRO A 740 -5.80 7.47 -12.58
C PRO A 740 -4.59 8.42 -12.45
N SER A 741 -3.74 8.20 -11.45
CA SER A 741 -2.35 8.68 -11.41
C SER A 741 -2.11 10.19 -11.59
N ILE A 742 -3.02 11.05 -11.11
CA ILE A 742 -2.75 12.48 -10.80
C ILE A 742 -2.75 12.60 -9.27
N ALA A 743 -1.66 13.14 -8.72
CA ALA A 743 -1.31 13.09 -7.31
C ALA A 743 -2.45 13.49 -6.35
N PRO A 744 -2.77 12.68 -5.32
CA PRO A 744 -3.72 13.07 -4.28
C PRO A 744 -3.14 14.18 -3.38
N PRO A 745 -3.98 15.03 -2.76
CA PRO A 745 -3.56 15.77 -1.57
C PRO A 745 -3.15 14.77 -0.49
N ILE A 746 -2.17 15.15 0.32
CA ILE A 746 -1.63 14.34 1.43
C ILE A 746 -2.77 13.75 2.27
N PRO A 747 -2.78 12.42 2.50
CA PRO A 747 -3.71 11.75 3.41
C PRO A 747 -3.84 12.48 4.75
N GLU A 748 -5.03 12.56 5.34
CA GLU A 748 -5.29 13.37 6.56
C GLU A 748 -4.43 12.93 7.76
N ASP A 749 -4.14 11.64 7.80
CA ASP A 749 -3.21 10.90 8.65
C ASP A 749 -1.77 11.42 8.53
N LEU A 750 -1.24 11.58 7.31
CA LEU A 750 0.05 12.22 7.07
C LEU A 750 0.02 13.74 7.35
N ARG A 751 -1.13 14.41 7.17
CA ARG A 751 -1.30 15.83 7.48
C ARG A 751 -1.28 16.09 8.99
N ALA A 752 -1.84 15.18 9.79
CA ALA A 752 -1.81 15.21 11.24
C ALA A 752 -0.41 14.95 11.80
N LEU A 753 0.36 14.03 11.19
CA LEU A 753 1.75 13.72 11.54
C LEU A 753 2.74 14.86 11.25
N ILE A 754 2.42 15.75 10.32
CA ILE A 754 3.24 16.93 9.97
C ILE A 754 2.89 18.15 10.85
N GLN A 755 1.70 18.18 11.47
CA GLN A 755 1.20 19.30 12.27
C GLN A 755 1.27 19.08 13.80
N GLY A 756 1.47 17.84 14.26
CA GLY A 756 1.87 17.51 15.64
C GLY A 756 3.38 17.57 15.82
#